data_AF-A0A9J7MF72-F1
#
_entry.id   AF-A0A9J7MF72-F1
#
_cell.length_a   1.000
_cell.length_b   1.000
_cell.length_c   1.000
_cell.angle_alpha   90.00
_cell.angle_beta   90.00
_cell.angle_gamma   90.00
#
_symmetry.space_group_name_H-M   'P 1'
#
loop_
_entity.id
_entity.type
_entity.pdbx_description
1 polymer ?
#
loop_
_entity_poly.entity_id
_entity_poly.type
_entity_poly.pdbx_seq_one_letter_code
_entity_poly.pdbx_strand_id
1 'polypeptide(L)'
;MWRPENDCSDEDDEMETVEEKGADTWIPLIQPDRGQRGRTRRPWLSHQSEKRRHMCLLVVMFVFLLMAMVTMVIAIVRMMEDHDACDHVTTGADTAASKPKAPLGCSRLSVQDVWTATFPQLLTESAIRLLHVNGDGVLDVVTGFGTGADGYHIPSVVCDLYFNGSFPCFGGLLALDGATGHELWRSFADHEIFGVNCNEDISGDGVNDCLAGGRSGAFQAVSGRDGRVLWKFGPQEAKVDMMNLYTAQFLPDMDGDGVPDVLAAHGGDPLREPGSLYRLSGRLLILSGKDGKVLRWAEVPDRRETYYSPQVYTRQDGRLTVLFGTGGETHPGSLWRISLDDLYEGNMDKAEVLYSDPQKGVMTPPVLVDLTADGTVDIVMAMFNSTVVAMDGETGETLWDASFPMSESYSTPAVGFYNDDDVPDFMVHYQHGPGFPIYYQSHTTILDGRNGQPLVVPYIRDTVGAQASPLAISVEGHGNDVFLYWVADCTGYEGESGEFDFVKGTNVHEQSRADFCKVRFKTSGYSQLAMMSGNTAPPGVTIYDSRDRFHLEHDETVNTTAMALRYIQQHPEVRGQYQEWLGESDMEGTDKSETESGRGKRGTTQNEKSGERRHRRHVGPHDEGGVQRLLSTGTLAPSLDASDPQAIDVLFATYWFYPAKTTVLLPEDEQCVQDMMENEVQRFSPDNQYYGFDHDAYEHVVEEKCASARLNGTTDSATYQSQTNYNPFNVHMGAMTIYRVKIRCDCTGEEKDQCSRVLPYSEQGWAGYMGTYGTSHYVPRT
;
A
#
# COMPACT_ATOMS: atom_id res chain seq x y z
N MET A 1 -14.47 34.71 44.93
CA MET A 1 -13.85 36.06 44.97
C MET A 1 -13.31 36.31 43.57
N TRP A 2 -13.94 37.03 42.65
CA TRP A 2 -15.17 37.82 42.59
C TRP A 2 -16.21 37.17 41.65
N ARG A 3 -17.49 37.48 41.87
CA ARG A 3 -18.66 36.76 41.37
C ARG A 3 -19.21 37.25 40.00
N PRO A 4 -19.99 36.39 39.32
CA PRO A 4 -20.83 36.61 38.14
C PRO A 4 -22.29 36.94 38.51
N GLU A 5 -23.17 37.24 37.53
CA GLU A 5 -24.65 37.30 37.63
C GLU A 5 -25.24 37.13 36.21
N ASN A 6 -26.39 36.50 35.89
CA ASN A 6 -27.46 35.72 36.54
C ASN A 6 -28.19 35.02 35.36
N ASP A 7 -28.64 33.76 35.35
CA ASP A 7 -29.49 32.94 36.24
C ASP A 7 -31.00 32.97 35.90
N CYS A 8 -31.62 31.81 36.17
CA CYS A 8 -33.05 31.43 36.29
C CYS A 8 -33.73 30.81 35.05
N SER A 9 -34.53 29.72 35.11
CA SER A 9 -34.91 28.77 36.17
C SER A 9 -35.94 27.74 35.62
N ASP A 10 -35.93 26.53 36.19
CA ASP A 10 -37.03 25.63 36.62
C ASP A 10 -37.99 24.86 35.66
N GLU A 11 -37.90 23.52 35.81
CA GLU A 11 -38.91 22.50 36.20
C GLU A 11 -40.23 22.26 35.41
N ASP A 12 -40.30 21.04 34.85
CA ASP A 12 -41.29 19.94 34.97
C ASP A 12 -42.83 20.16 34.97
N ASP A 13 -43.46 19.22 34.23
CA ASP A 13 -44.75 18.54 34.43
C ASP A 13 -46.05 18.90 33.67
N GLU A 14 -46.61 17.82 33.09
CA GLU A 14 -48.02 17.47 32.77
C GLU A 14 -48.77 17.98 31.50
N MET A 15 -48.80 17.06 30.51
CA MET A 15 -49.93 16.41 29.80
C MET A 15 -51.15 17.18 29.19
N GLU A 16 -51.45 16.75 27.95
CA GLU A 16 -52.72 16.76 27.16
C GLU A 16 -53.05 17.89 26.14
N THR A 17 -52.70 17.59 24.87
CA THR A 17 -53.47 17.61 23.59
C THR A 17 -54.22 18.85 23.02
N VAL A 18 -53.95 19.04 21.71
CA VAL A 18 -54.82 19.47 20.56
C VAL A 18 -54.58 20.87 19.92
N GLU A 19 -54.30 20.85 18.59
CA GLU A 19 -54.36 21.91 17.53
C GLU A 19 -53.36 23.09 17.64
N GLU A 20 -52.71 23.63 16.60
CA GLU A 20 -53.12 23.95 15.22
C GLU A 20 -51.90 24.22 14.28
N LYS A 21 -52.21 24.25 12.98
CA LYS A 21 -51.49 24.55 11.72
C LYS A 21 -50.40 25.65 11.67
N GLY A 22 -49.51 25.49 10.66
CA GLY A 22 -49.40 26.48 9.57
C GLY A 22 -47.99 26.90 9.12
N ALA A 23 -47.60 26.53 7.90
CA ALA A 23 -46.38 26.92 7.21
C ALA A 23 -46.64 27.88 6.01
N ASP A 24 -45.67 28.79 5.82
CA ASP A 24 -44.98 29.21 4.60
C ASP A 24 -45.62 30.00 3.43
N THR A 25 -45.19 31.28 3.39
CA THR A 25 -44.44 32.02 2.36
C THR A 25 -44.90 32.18 0.89
N TRP A 26 -45.16 33.46 0.57
CA TRP A 26 -44.66 34.34 -0.52
C TRP A 26 -44.98 34.10 -2.02
N ILE A 27 -45.39 35.23 -2.62
CA ILE A 27 -45.74 35.54 -4.02
C ILE A 27 -44.55 36.32 -4.66
N PRO A 28 -44.48 36.50 -6.00
CA PRO A 28 -44.97 37.78 -6.53
C PRO A 28 -45.74 37.71 -7.88
N LEU A 29 -46.56 38.75 -8.07
CA LEU A 29 -47.54 39.02 -9.14
C LEU A 29 -46.93 39.67 -10.39
N ILE A 30 -47.61 39.52 -11.55
CA ILE A 30 -48.14 40.60 -12.42
C ILE A 30 -49.00 40.00 -13.58
N GLN A 31 -50.22 40.54 -13.77
CA GLN A 31 -51.21 40.32 -14.86
C GLN A 31 -51.16 41.53 -15.86
N PRO A 32 -52.03 41.72 -16.91
CA PRO A 32 -53.16 40.93 -17.45
C PRO A 32 -53.24 40.81 -19.00
N ASP A 33 -54.12 39.91 -19.46
CA ASP A 33 -54.62 39.81 -20.84
C ASP A 33 -55.96 40.55 -21.03
N ARG A 34 -56.21 41.09 -22.23
CA ARG A 34 -57.39 41.92 -22.57
C ARG A 34 -58.03 41.49 -23.89
N GLY A 35 -59.29 41.02 -23.79
CA GLY A 35 -60.35 41.11 -24.83
C GLY A 35 -60.40 39.94 -25.81
N GLN A 36 -61.56 39.46 -26.30
CA GLN A 36 -62.92 39.99 -26.33
C GLN A 36 -63.89 38.89 -26.81
N ARG A 37 -65.15 38.95 -26.32
CA ARG A 37 -66.44 38.59 -26.98
C ARG A 37 -66.67 37.10 -27.37
N GLY A 38 -67.86 36.51 -27.22
CA GLY A 38 -69.18 36.99 -26.84
C GLY A 38 -70.19 35.83 -26.81
N ARG A 39 -71.26 36.05 -26.05
CA ARG A 39 -72.50 35.25 -25.84
C ARG A 39 -72.96 34.37 -27.01
N THR A 40 -73.44 33.14 -26.72
CA THR A 40 -74.89 32.83 -26.50
C THR A 40 -75.17 31.34 -26.18
N ARG A 41 -76.07 31.13 -25.19
CA ARG A 41 -77.06 30.06 -24.94
C ARG A 41 -76.81 28.59 -25.37
N ARG A 42 -76.86 27.70 -24.36
CA ARG A 42 -77.17 26.24 -24.38
C ARG A 42 -78.70 25.96 -24.55
N PRO A 43 -79.20 24.71 -24.51
CA PRO A 43 -78.92 23.52 -25.35
C PRO A 43 -80.23 22.73 -25.69
N TRP A 44 -80.10 21.56 -26.34
CA TRP A 44 -80.89 20.29 -26.29
C TRP A 44 -80.99 19.69 -27.71
N LEU A 45 -81.02 18.39 -27.99
CA LEU A 45 -80.56 17.12 -27.37
C LEU A 45 -80.97 16.05 -28.41
N SER A 46 -80.11 15.08 -28.76
CA SER A 46 -80.60 13.75 -29.13
C SER A 46 -79.56 12.68 -28.85
N HIS A 47 -79.83 11.98 -27.76
CA HIS A 47 -79.03 11.00 -27.04
C HIS A 47 -79.41 9.62 -27.56
N GLN A 48 -78.74 9.08 -28.59
CA GLN A 48 -78.97 7.66 -28.95
C GLN A 48 -77.86 6.92 -29.73
N SER A 49 -76.68 7.52 -30.00
CA SER A 49 -75.62 6.84 -30.77
C SER A 49 -74.39 6.38 -29.99
N GLU A 50 -74.21 6.77 -28.71
CA GLU A 50 -72.96 6.49 -27.97
C GLU A 50 -72.92 5.13 -27.26
N LYS A 51 -74.08 4.56 -26.84
CA LYS A 51 -74.10 3.27 -26.14
C LYS A 51 -73.71 2.06 -27.01
N ARG A 52 -73.92 2.11 -28.33
CA ARG A 52 -73.49 1.02 -29.24
C ARG A 52 -71.98 1.05 -29.52
N ARG A 53 -71.36 2.22 -29.53
CA ARG A 53 -69.90 2.35 -29.77
C ARG A 53 -69.08 1.87 -28.59
N HIS A 54 -69.48 2.19 -27.35
CA HIS A 54 -68.76 1.73 -26.16
C HIS A 54 -68.91 0.21 -25.93
N MET A 55 -70.07 -0.36 -26.25
CA MET A 55 -70.27 -1.81 -26.16
C MET A 55 -69.48 -2.57 -27.24
N CYS A 56 -69.37 -2.03 -28.46
CA CYS A 56 -68.49 -2.61 -29.48
C CYS A 56 -67.01 -2.48 -29.13
N LEU A 57 -66.56 -1.36 -28.57
CA LEU A 57 -65.16 -1.18 -28.14
C LEU A 57 -64.76 -2.13 -26.99
N LEU A 58 -65.65 -2.35 -26.02
CA LEU A 58 -65.43 -3.33 -24.95
C LEU A 58 -65.40 -4.77 -25.47
N VAL A 59 -66.27 -5.12 -26.42
CA VAL A 59 -66.25 -6.45 -27.06
C VAL A 59 -64.99 -6.63 -27.90
N VAL A 60 -64.55 -5.60 -28.63
CA VAL A 60 -63.29 -5.66 -29.41
C VAL A 60 -62.09 -5.78 -28.48
N MET A 61 -62.01 -5.02 -27.39
CA MET A 61 -60.95 -5.19 -26.37
C MET A 61 -60.97 -6.57 -25.73
N PHE A 62 -62.15 -7.10 -25.43
CA PHE A 62 -62.28 -8.45 -24.85
C PHE A 62 -61.85 -9.54 -25.85
N VAL A 63 -62.15 -9.38 -27.13
CA VAL A 63 -61.68 -10.27 -28.21
C VAL A 63 -60.16 -10.16 -28.38
N PHE A 64 -59.58 -8.95 -28.30
CA PHE A 64 -58.12 -8.78 -28.34
C PHE A 64 -57.43 -9.40 -27.13
N LEU A 65 -57.98 -9.27 -25.92
CA LEU A 65 -57.48 -9.92 -24.71
C LEU A 65 -57.58 -11.45 -24.80
N LEU A 66 -58.68 -11.98 -25.33
CA LEU A 66 -58.83 -13.41 -25.60
C LEU A 66 -57.83 -13.90 -26.64
N MET A 67 -57.62 -13.15 -27.73
CA MET A 67 -56.62 -13.50 -28.73
C MET A 67 -55.20 -13.45 -28.15
N ALA A 68 -54.88 -12.45 -27.33
CA ALA A 68 -53.59 -12.34 -26.64
C ALA A 68 -53.37 -13.51 -25.67
N MET A 69 -54.41 -13.91 -24.92
CA MET A 69 -54.34 -15.05 -24.01
C MET A 69 -54.19 -16.37 -24.78
N VAL A 70 -54.88 -16.53 -25.90
CA VAL A 70 -54.74 -17.70 -26.78
C VAL A 70 -53.34 -17.72 -27.41
N THR A 71 -52.78 -16.59 -27.84
CA THR A 71 -51.40 -16.55 -28.35
C THR A 71 -50.37 -16.84 -27.27
N MET A 72 -50.61 -16.40 -26.03
CA MET A 72 -49.75 -16.70 -24.88
C MET A 72 -49.83 -18.19 -24.52
N VAL A 73 -51.03 -18.79 -24.53
CA VAL A 73 -51.20 -20.24 -24.33
C VAL A 73 -50.55 -21.03 -25.47
N ILE A 74 -50.67 -20.59 -26.72
CA ILE A 74 -49.96 -21.22 -27.85
C ILE A 74 -48.44 -21.06 -27.72
N ALA A 75 -47.95 -19.92 -27.22
CA ALA A 75 -46.53 -19.72 -26.95
C ALA A 75 -46.03 -20.61 -25.81
N ILE A 76 -46.82 -20.78 -24.74
CA ILE A 76 -46.51 -21.70 -23.64
C ILE A 76 -46.56 -23.15 -24.13
N VAL A 77 -47.56 -23.54 -24.92
CA VAL A 77 -47.65 -24.88 -25.50
C VAL A 77 -46.51 -25.13 -26.48
N ARG A 78 -46.06 -24.12 -27.25
CA ARG A 78 -44.85 -24.22 -28.09
C ARG A 78 -43.56 -24.29 -27.27
N MET A 79 -43.44 -23.53 -26.17
CA MET A 79 -42.31 -23.66 -25.26
C MET A 79 -42.30 -25.02 -24.56
N MET A 80 -43.47 -25.61 -24.31
CA MET A 80 -43.59 -26.98 -23.78
C MET A 80 -43.32 -28.04 -24.85
N GLU A 81 -43.72 -27.84 -26.12
CA GLU A 81 -43.33 -28.70 -27.25
C GLU A 81 -41.83 -28.62 -27.56
N ASP A 82 -41.18 -27.46 -27.40
CA ASP A 82 -39.71 -27.33 -27.49
C ASP A 82 -39.01 -27.97 -26.28
N HIS A 83 -39.68 -28.08 -25.13
CA HIS A 83 -39.17 -28.81 -23.96
C HIS A 83 -39.32 -30.34 -24.09
N ASP A 84 -40.34 -30.81 -24.80
CA ASP A 84 -40.57 -32.23 -25.12
C ASP A 84 -39.82 -32.70 -26.39
N ALA A 85 -39.33 -31.77 -27.22
CA ALA A 85 -38.44 -32.07 -28.36
C ALA A 85 -37.00 -32.45 -27.93
N CYS A 86 -36.67 -32.38 -26.64
CA CYS A 86 -35.40 -32.86 -26.10
C CYS A 86 -35.41 -34.34 -25.67
N ASP A 87 -36.55 -35.05 -25.68
CA ASP A 87 -36.63 -36.42 -25.13
C ASP A 87 -36.92 -37.54 -26.16
N HIS A 88 -36.83 -37.27 -27.46
CA HIS A 88 -36.84 -38.31 -28.49
C HIS A 88 -35.63 -38.23 -29.42
N VAL A 89 -34.46 -38.57 -28.84
CA VAL A 89 -33.34 -39.11 -29.63
C VAL A 89 -33.75 -40.48 -30.16
N THR A 90 -34.12 -40.50 -31.44
CA THR A 90 -34.12 -41.70 -32.27
C THR A 90 -32.79 -42.44 -32.12
N THR A 91 -32.87 -43.76 -31.94
CA THR A 91 -31.75 -44.69 -32.08
C THR A 91 -31.19 -44.62 -33.51
N GLY A 92 -30.35 -43.62 -33.75
CA GLY A 92 -29.46 -43.48 -34.88
C GLY A 92 -28.06 -43.33 -34.30
N ALA A 93 -27.15 -44.19 -34.69
CA ALA A 93 -25.76 -44.10 -34.31
C ALA A 93 -25.18 -42.83 -34.95
N ASP A 94 -25.17 -41.72 -34.22
CA ASP A 94 -24.34 -40.55 -34.48
C ASP A 94 -23.95 -39.93 -33.14
N THR A 95 -22.64 -39.93 -32.94
CA THR A 95 -21.82 -39.27 -31.93
C THR A 95 -22.54 -38.26 -31.01
N ALA A 96 -22.73 -38.64 -29.75
CA ALA A 96 -22.84 -37.66 -28.68
C ALA A 96 -21.59 -36.77 -28.74
N ALA A 97 -21.74 -35.52 -29.18
CA ALA A 97 -20.74 -34.50 -28.96
C ALA A 97 -20.65 -34.32 -27.44
N SER A 98 -19.67 -35.01 -26.83
CA SER A 98 -19.30 -34.77 -25.44
C SER A 98 -19.11 -33.27 -25.28
N LYS A 99 -19.77 -32.65 -24.30
CA LYS A 99 -19.33 -31.33 -23.84
C LYS A 99 -17.80 -31.43 -23.65
N PRO A 100 -17.02 -30.51 -24.22
CA PRO A 100 -15.57 -30.56 -24.06
C PRO A 100 -15.28 -30.67 -22.56
N LYS A 101 -14.49 -31.68 -22.20
CA LYS A 101 -14.05 -31.88 -20.81
C LYS A 101 -13.34 -30.59 -20.39
N ALA A 102 -13.71 -30.03 -19.24
CA ALA A 102 -13.05 -28.84 -18.72
C ALA A 102 -11.53 -29.08 -18.69
N PRO A 103 -10.71 -28.10 -19.10
CA PRO A 103 -9.27 -28.27 -19.12
C PRO A 103 -8.76 -28.58 -17.71
N LEU A 104 -7.71 -29.39 -17.62
CA LEU A 104 -7.12 -29.73 -16.33
C LEU A 104 -6.35 -28.52 -15.81
N GLY A 105 -6.66 -28.14 -14.57
CA GLY A 105 -5.95 -27.09 -13.85
C GLY A 105 -4.45 -27.31 -13.73
N CYS A 106 -3.74 -26.23 -13.43
CA CYS A 106 -2.31 -26.27 -13.22
C CYS A 106 -1.96 -27.15 -12.02
N SER A 107 -1.24 -28.27 -12.22
CA SER A 107 -0.84 -29.16 -11.12
C SER A 107 0.67 -29.19 -10.88
N ARG A 108 1.47 -28.73 -11.84
CA ARG A 108 2.91 -28.59 -11.72
C ARG A 108 3.34 -27.23 -12.22
N LEU A 109 3.83 -26.41 -11.31
CA LEU A 109 4.42 -25.12 -11.61
C LEU A 109 5.95 -25.27 -11.67
N SER A 110 6.57 -24.64 -12.66
CA SER A 110 8.03 -24.59 -12.80
C SER A 110 8.52 -23.16 -12.96
N VAL A 111 9.72 -22.90 -12.46
CA VAL A 111 10.34 -21.57 -12.39
C VAL A 111 11.65 -21.61 -13.13
N GLN A 112 11.90 -20.61 -13.97
CA GLN A 112 13.14 -20.45 -14.70
C GLN A 112 13.61 -18.99 -14.64
N ASP A 113 14.86 -18.76 -14.27
CA ASP A 113 15.45 -17.42 -14.36
C ASP A 113 15.56 -16.96 -15.81
N VAL A 114 15.16 -15.72 -16.08
CA VAL A 114 15.32 -15.07 -17.39
C VAL A 114 16.49 -14.09 -17.34
N TRP A 115 16.39 -13.08 -16.48
CA TRP A 115 17.51 -12.16 -16.19
C TRP A 115 17.38 -11.59 -14.77
N THR A 116 18.49 -11.02 -14.30
CA THR A 116 18.56 -10.34 -13.01
C THR A 116 19.46 -9.11 -13.14
N ALA A 117 19.08 -8.02 -12.49
CA ALA A 117 19.83 -6.76 -12.50
C ALA A 117 19.93 -6.18 -11.08
N THR A 118 21.16 -5.93 -10.62
CA THR A 118 21.44 -5.39 -9.28
C THR A 118 21.90 -3.94 -9.39
N PHE A 119 21.32 -3.08 -8.55
CA PHE A 119 21.57 -1.65 -8.49
C PHE A 119 22.05 -1.28 -7.09
N PRO A 120 23.37 -1.16 -6.90
CA PRO A 120 23.92 -0.71 -5.63
C PRO A 120 23.42 0.69 -5.28
N GLN A 121 23.26 0.95 -4.00
CA GLN A 121 22.80 2.23 -3.45
C GLN A 121 21.35 2.59 -3.79
N LEU A 122 20.59 1.72 -4.45
CA LEU A 122 19.15 1.90 -4.66
C LEU A 122 18.35 0.99 -3.73
N LEU A 123 17.17 1.44 -3.35
CA LEU A 123 16.15 0.70 -2.59
C LEU A 123 14.80 0.89 -3.30
N THR A 124 13.79 0.05 -3.03
CA THR A 124 12.45 0.29 -3.59
C THR A 124 11.33 -0.21 -2.70
N GLU A 125 10.39 0.68 -2.40
CA GLU A 125 9.08 0.33 -1.84
C GLU A 125 7.98 0.39 -2.93
N SER A 126 8.37 0.53 -4.19
CA SER A 126 7.46 0.82 -5.29
C SER A 126 6.99 -0.42 -6.03
N ALA A 127 5.78 -0.32 -6.58
CA ALA A 127 5.28 -1.30 -7.55
C ALA A 127 5.96 -1.11 -8.92
N ILE A 128 6.17 -2.22 -9.62
CA ILE A 128 6.68 -2.20 -10.99
C ILE A 128 5.52 -1.89 -11.96
N ARG A 129 5.77 -0.99 -12.91
CA ARG A 129 4.90 -0.70 -14.06
C ARG A 129 5.59 -1.10 -15.36
N LEU A 130 4.80 -1.39 -16.39
CA LEU A 130 5.28 -1.85 -17.68
C LEU A 130 4.92 -0.89 -18.79
N LEU A 131 5.89 -0.55 -19.64
CA LEU A 131 5.74 0.39 -20.76
C LEU A 131 6.47 -0.11 -22.01
N HIS A 132 6.13 0.39 -23.20
CA HIS A 132 6.94 0.22 -24.40
C HIS A 132 7.91 1.39 -24.57
N VAL A 133 9.01 1.41 -23.82
CA VAL A 133 9.93 2.56 -23.77
C VAL A 133 10.75 2.66 -25.05
N ASN A 134 11.34 1.54 -25.49
CA ASN A 134 12.25 1.51 -26.64
C ASN A 134 11.56 1.09 -27.97
N GLY A 135 10.31 0.64 -27.91
CA GLY A 135 9.52 0.21 -29.06
C GLY A 135 9.97 -1.11 -29.72
N ASP A 136 10.70 -1.97 -29.00
CA ASP A 136 11.19 -3.26 -29.51
C ASP A 136 10.14 -4.39 -29.52
N GLY A 137 8.94 -4.11 -29.02
CA GLY A 137 7.83 -5.06 -28.93
C GLY A 137 7.79 -5.86 -27.62
N VAL A 138 8.76 -5.67 -26.73
CA VAL A 138 8.76 -6.15 -25.35
C VAL A 138 8.30 -5.01 -24.43
N LEU A 139 7.64 -5.38 -23.33
CA LEU A 139 7.31 -4.43 -22.27
C LEU A 139 8.52 -4.25 -21.34
N ASP A 140 8.94 -3.01 -21.20
CA ASP A 140 10.03 -2.51 -20.36
C ASP A 140 9.55 -2.21 -18.94
N VAL A 141 10.47 -2.29 -17.99
CA VAL A 141 10.22 -2.15 -16.55
C VAL A 141 10.39 -0.71 -16.13
N VAL A 142 9.42 -0.13 -15.42
CA VAL A 142 9.55 1.16 -14.74
C VAL A 142 9.25 0.97 -13.24
N THR A 143 10.14 1.45 -12.37
CA THR A 143 9.96 1.37 -10.92
C THR A 143 10.46 2.62 -10.20
N GLY A 144 9.81 2.96 -9.09
CA GLY A 144 10.28 3.97 -8.15
C GLY A 144 11.44 3.45 -7.31
N PHE A 145 12.37 4.33 -6.95
CA PHE A 145 13.49 4.01 -6.06
C PHE A 145 13.74 5.10 -5.01
N GLY A 146 14.32 4.68 -3.90
CA GLY A 146 15.04 5.50 -2.91
C GLY A 146 16.54 5.19 -2.96
N THR A 147 17.35 5.94 -2.21
CA THR A 147 18.82 5.79 -2.27
C THR A 147 19.50 5.47 -0.92
N GLY A 148 18.72 5.33 0.15
CA GLY A 148 19.25 5.24 1.52
C GLY A 148 19.86 6.56 2.04
N ALA A 149 19.94 7.58 1.19
CA ALA A 149 20.28 8.97 1.51
C ALA A 149 19.04 9.88 1.53
N ASP A 150 17.86 9.29 1.63
CA ASP A 150 16.52 9.85 1.57
C ASP A 150 15.96 10.16 2.97
N GLY A 151 16.78 10.72 3.85
CA GLY A 151 16.30 11.26 5.11
C GLY A 151 15.79 12.70 4.99
N TYR A 152 15.36 13.27 6.12
CA TYR A 152 14.99 14.68 6.20
C TYR A 152 16.25 15.55 6.34
N HIS A 153 16.27 16.70 5.66
CA HIS A 153 17.34 17.70 5.74
C HIS A 153 18.74 17.19 5.35
N ILE A 154 18.81 16.30 4.36
CA ILE A 154 20.06 15.70 3.92
C ILE A 154 20.92 16.73 3.19
N PRO A 155 22.18 16.96 3.62
CA PRO A 155 23.06 17.93 3.00
C PRO A 155 23.37 17.59 1.52
N SER A 156 23.46 18.61 0.66
CA SER A 156 23.72 18.41 -0.78
C SER A 156 25.04 17.69 -1.08
N VAL A 157 26.03 17.75 -0.18
CA VAL A 157 27.32 17.05 -0.31
C VAL A 157 27.15 15.54 -0.46
N VAL A 158 26.05 14.97 0.04
CA VAL A 158 25.72 13.54 -0.11
C VAL A 158 25.54 13.19 -1.59
N CYS A 159 24.89 14.07 -2.37
CA CYS A 159 24.73 13.88 -3.81
C CYS A 159 26.05 14.02 -4.57
N ASP A 160 26.90 14.98 -4.19
CA ASP A 160 28.23 15.14 -4.77
C ASP A 160 29.11 13.91 -4.52
N LEU A 161 29.04 13.37 -3.31
CA LEU A 161 29.91 12.31 -2.83
C LEU A 161 29.48 10.92 -3.31
N TYR A 162 28.18 10.62 -3.27
CA TYR A 162 27.66 9.28 -3.58
C TYR A 162 27.00 9.15 -4.95
N PHE A 163 26.61 10.26 -5.60
CA PHE A 163 25.83 10.26 -6.84
C PHE A 163 26.40 11.20 -7.91
N ASN A 164 27.72 11.44 -7.88
CA ASN A 164 28.46 12.24 -8.87
C ASN A 164 27.89 13.65 -9.09
N GLY A 165 27.34 14.28 -8.05
CA GLY A 165 26.77 15.64 -8.13
C GLY A 165 25.39 15.73 -8.77
N SER A 166 24.71 14.59 -8.96
CA SER A 166 23.32 14.57 -9.43
C SER A 166 22.42 15.16 -8.35
N PHE A 167 21.89 16.36 -8.53
CA PHE A 167 20.95 16.96 -7.58
C PHE A 167 19.57 17.18 -8.23
N PRO A 168 18.47 16.74 -7.60
CA PRO A 168 18.41 15.92 -6.37
C PRO A 168 18.93 14.49 -6.60
N CYS A 169 19.21 13.74 -5.53
CA CYS A 169 19.67 12.33 -5.60
C CYS A 169 18.91 11.37 -4.68
N PHE A 170 17.84 11.81 -4.03
CA PHE A 170 17.30 11.08 -2.86
C PHE A 170 16.44 9.88 -3.27
N GLY A 171 15.78 9.96 -4.41
CA GLY A 171 15.04 8.85 -5.02
C GLY A 171 14.79 9.14 -6.48
N GLY A 172 13.84 8.44 -7.10
CA GLY A 172 13.50 8.68 -8.49
C GLY A 172 12.73 7.56 -9.17
N LEU A 173 12.72 7.60 -10.50
CA LEU A 173 12.24 6.53 -11.37
C LEU A 173 13.41 5.94 -12.16
N LEU A 174 13.37 4.62 -12.33
CA LEU A 174 14.32 3.84 -13.12
C LEU A 174 13.54 3.07 -14.18
N ALA A 175 14.01 3.11 -15.43
CA ALA A 175 13.50 2.25 -16.50
C ALA A 175 14.55 1.26 -16.98
N LEU A 176 14.14 0.00 -17.14
CA LEU A 176 14.98 -1.09 -17.64
C LEU A 176 14.36 -1.73 -18.87
N ASP A 177 15.22 -2.12 -19.79
CA ASP A 177 14.88 -2.93 -20.95
C ASP A 177 14.26 -4.25 -20.49
N GLY A 178 13.04 -4.53 -20.93
CA GLY A 178 12.28 -5.69 -20.49
C GLY A 178 12.94 -7.00 -20.90
N ALA A 179 13.63 -7.04 -22.03
CA ALA A 179 14.25 -8.26 -22.55
C ALA A 179 15.56 -8.60 -21.83
N THR A 180 16.30 -7.60 -21.34
CA THR A 180 17.68 -7.76 -20.88
C THR A 180 17.94 -7.31 -19.44
N GLY A 181 17.08 -6.47 -18.86
CA GLY A 181 17.28 -5.84 -17.56
C GLY A 181 18.28 -4.67 -17.57
N HIS A 182 18.75 -4.24 -18.75
CA HIS A 182 19.67 -3.10 -18.86
C HIS A 182 18.97 -1.77 -18.62
N GLU A 183 19.61 -0.84 -17.92
CA GLU A 183 19.09 0.50 -17.69
C GLU A 183 18.93 1.28 -19.00
N LEU A 184 17.70 1.74 -19.26
CA LEU A 184 17.35 2.60 -20.38
C LEU A 184 17.51 4.07 -19.99
N TRP A 185 16.92 4.45 -18.85
CA TRP A 185 17.03 5.80 -18.30
C TRP A 185 16.79 5.81 -16.78
N ARG A 186 17.23 6.89 -16.14
CA ARG A 186 17.04 7.16 -14.72
C ARG A 186 16.73 8.64 -14.50
N SER A 187 15.72 8.91 -13.67
CA SER A 187 15.25 10.25 -13.36
C SER A 187 15.21 10.46 -11.86
N PHE A 188 15.95 11.44 -11.33
CA PHE A 188 16.01 11.69 -9.89
C PHE A 188 14.88 12.60 -9.39
N ALA A 189 14.47 12.36 -8.15
CA ALA A 189 13.43 13.08 -7.42
C ALA A 189 13.98 13.66 -6.10
N ASP A 190 13.24 14.62 -5.54
CA ASP A 190 13.57 15.30 -4.28
C ASP A 190 13.44 14.38 -3.05
N HIS A 191 12.87 13.18 -3.21
CA HIS A 191 12.84 12.12 -2.21
C HIS A 191 12.55 10.76 -2.86
N GLU A 192 12.61 9.67 -2.08
CA GLU A 192 12.07 8.36 -2.44
C GLU A 192 10.70 8.44 -3.11
N ILE A 193 10.57 7.74 -4.24
CA ILE A 193 9.32 7.52 -4.97
C ILE A 193 8.82 6.11 -4.68
N PHE A 194 7.61 6.00 -4.16
CA PHE A 194 6.97 4.71 -3.87
C PHE A 194 5.64 4.53 -4.62
N GLY A 195 4.93 5.61 -4.99
CA GLY A 195 3.71 5.57 -5.80
C GLY A 195 3.99 5.85 -7.27
N VAL A 196 3.64 4.92 -8.16
CA VAL A 196 3.86 5.06 -9.61
C VAL A 196 2.63 4.63 -10.41
N ASN A 197 2.16 5.51 -11.30
CA ASN A 197 1.09 5.28 -12.27
C ASN A 197 1.52 5.78 -13.65
N CYS A 198 1.52 4.91 -14.67
CA CYS A 198 2.02 5.22 -16.02
C CYS A 198 0.98 4.96 -17.13
N ASN A 199 -0.30 5.26 -16.88
CA ASN A 199 -1.38 4.82 -17.77
C ASN A 199 -1.72 5.79 -18.91
N GLU A 200 -1.19 7.02 -18.93
CA GLU A 200 -1.58 8.04 -19.91
C GLU A 200 -0.37 8.69 -20.58
N ASP A 201 -0.48 9.01 -21.88
CA ASP A 201 0.50 9.80 -22.64
C ASP A 201 0.14 11.29 -22.58
N ILE A 202 0.61 11.98 -21.54
CA ILE A 202 0.35 13.41 -21.32
C ILE A 202 1.30 14.31 -22.14
N SER A 203 2.41 13.76 -22.62
CA SER A 203 3.37 14.45 -23.49
C SER A 203 2.97 14.41 -24.97
N GLY A 204 2.11 13.47 -25.35
CA GLY A 204 1.63 13.25 -26.72
C GLY A 204 2.68 12.64 -27.63
N ASP A 205 3.65 11.91 -27.09
CA ASP A 205 4.77 11.36 -27.84
C ASP A 205 4.54 9.92 -28.32
N GLY A 206 3.49 9.25 -27.84
CA GLY A 206 3.11 7.88 -28.16
C GLY A 206 3.62 6.83 -27.17
N VAL A 207 4.29 7.22 -26.09
CA VAL A 207 4.63 6.37 -24.95
C VAL A 207 3.99 6.97 -23.71
N ASN A 208 3.28 6.17 -22.92
CA ASN A 208 2.67 6.68 -21.69
C ASN A 208 3.72 7.23 -20.73
N ASP A 209 3.36 8.28 -20.01
CA ASP A 209 4.19 8.96 -19.03
C ASP A 209 3.77 8.57 -17.62
N CYS A 210 4.66 8.80 -16.65
CA CYS A 210 4.50 8.33 -15.28
C CYS A 210 4.28 9.49 -14.30
N LEU A 211 3.27 9.35 -13.46
CA LEU A 211 3.12 10.10 -12.20
C LEU A 211 3.93 9.40 -11.11
N ALA A 212 4.86 10.12 -10.50
CA ALA A 212 5.76 9.62 -9.46
C ALA A 212 5.51 10.35 -8.14
N GLY A 213 4.80 9.70 -7.22
CA GLY A 213 4.51 10.15 -5.85
C GLY A 213 5.44 9.53 -4.81
N GLY A 214 5.85 10.35 -3.86
CA GLY A 214 6.86 9.97 -2.88
C GLY A 214 6.72 10.67 -1.54
N ARG A 215 7.75 10.54 -0.70
CA ARG A 215 7.79 11.17 0.62
C ARG A 215 8.08 12.66 0.52
N SER A 216 7.83 13.40 1.59
CA SER A 216 8.25 14.81 1.73
C SER A 216 7.79 15.72 0.57
N GLY A 217 6.56 15.52 0.11
CA GLY A 217 5.96 16.29 -0.98
C GLY A 217 6.62 16.07 -2.35
N ALA A 218 7.42 15.01 -2.52
CA ALA A 218 7.97 14.62 -3.82
C ALA A 218 6.83 14.15 -4.72
N PHE A 219 6.59 14.91 -5.78
CA PHE A 219 5.62 14.54 -6.81
C PHE A 219 6.01 15.16 -8.15
N GLN A 220 6.06 14.35 -9.21
CA GLN A 220 6.46 14.78 -10.54
C GLN A 220 5.84 13.91 -11.63
N ALA A 221 5.62 14.49 -12.80
CA ALA A 221 5.39 13.74 -14.03
C ALA A 221 6.71 13.54 -14.78
N VAL A 222 6.94 12.34 -15.26
CA VAL A 222 8.17 11.93 -15.92
C VAL A 222 7.82 11.24 -17.22
N SER A 223 8.50 11.61 -18.30
CA SER A 223 8.26 10.97 -19.59
C SER A 223 8.68 9.51 -19.56
N GLY A 224 7.77 8.61 -19.97
CA GLY A 224 8.07 7.18 -20.01
C GLY A 224 9.13 6.83 -21.05
N ARG A 225 9.26 7.65 -22.10
CA ARG A 225 10.21 7.43 -23.20
C ARG A 225 11.66 7.62 -22.81
N ASP A 226 11.97 8.70 -22.08
CA ASP A 226 13.35 9.15 -21.89
C ASP A 226 13.69 9.57 -20.44
N GLY A 227 12.74 9.44 -19.51
CA GLY A 227 12.93 9.81 -18.11
C GLY A 227 12.98 11.32 -17.85
N ARG A 228 12.70 12.16 -18.85
CA ARG A 228 12.69 13.62 -18.67
C ARG A 228 11.52 14.03 -17.80
N VAL A 229 11.78 14.84 -16.79
CA VAL A 229 10.72 15.45 -15.96
C VAL A 229 9.90 16.41 -16.82
N LEU A 230 8.59 16.17 -16.91
CA LEU A 230 7.61 17.00 -17.61
C LEU A 230 7.21 18.20 -16.74
N TRP A 231 6.86 17.93 -15.48
CA TRP A 231 6.61 18.95 -14.47
C TRP A 231 6.88 18.40 -13.05
N LYS A 232 7.04 19.31 -12.08
CA LYS A 232 7.22 18.99 -10.65
C LYS A 232 6.18 19.71 -9.81
N PHE A 233 5.72 19.07 -8.74
CA PHE A 233 4.89 19.69 -7.72
C PHE A 233 5.71 20.67 -6.86
N GLY A 234 5.90 21.87 -7.39
CA GLY A 234 6.63 22.95 -6.74
C GLY A 234 5.84 23.65 -5.63
N PRO A 235 6.38 24.76 -5.10
CA PRO A 235 5.70 25.56 -4.07
C PRO A 235 4.35 26.09 -4.53
N GLN A 236 3.28 25.62 -3.90
CA GLN A 236 1.89 26.02 -4.15
C GLN A 236 1.13 26.01 -2.81
N GLU A 237 0.01 26.72 -2.69
CA GLU A 237 -0.77 26.82 -1.44
C GLU A 237 -1.18 25.45 -0.87
N ALA A 238 -1.47 24.49 -1.75
CA ALA A 238 -1.90 23.16 -1.35
C ALA A 238 -0.75 22.28 -0.82
N LYS A 239 0.52 22.63 -1.11
CA LYS A 239 1.68 21.81 -0.74
C LYS A 239 2.06 22.00 0.72
N VAL A 240 2.28 20.89 1.41
CA VAL A 240 2.89 20.84 2.74
C VAL A 240 4.10 19.93 2.64
N ASP A 241 5.30 20.50 2.79
CA ASP A 241 6.56 19.81 2.50
C ASP A 241 6.78 18.52 3.32
N MET A 242 6.16 18.41 4.50
CA MET A 242 6.27 17.22 5.36
C MET A 242 5.34 16.06 4.95
N MET A 243 4.31 16.33 4.15
CA MET A 243 3.30 15.34 3.80
C MET A 243 3.69 14.57 2.55
N ASN A 244 3.34 13.29 2.48
CA ASN A 244 3.67 12.42 1.34
C ASN A 244 2.64 12.58 0.21
N LEU A 245 2.95 12.05 -0.97
CA LEU A 245 2.01 11.83 -2.07
C LEU A 245 1.95 10.33 -2.38
N TYR A 246 0.75 9.76 -2.35
CA TYR A 246 0.51 8.34 -2.63
C TYR A 246 0.26 8.10 -4.13
N THR A 247 -0.04 6.85 -4.52
CA THR A 247 -0.28 6.50 -5.94
C THR A 247 -1.43 7.31 -6.51
N ALA A 248 -1.10 8.28 -7.37
CA ALA A 248 -2.05 9.18 -8.01
C ALA A 248 -2.82 8.47 -9.14
N GLN A 249 -4.02 8.99 -9.44
CA GLN A 249 -4.89 8.50 -10.49
C GLN A 249 -5.06 9.56 -11.58
N PHE A 250 -5.13 9.13 -12.83
CA PHE A 250 -5.56 10.01 -13.92
C PHE A 250 -7.08 10.22 -13.86
N LEU A 251 -7.50 11.42 -14.21
CA LEU A 251 -8.88 11.87 -14.34
C LEU A 251 -9.13 12.31 -15.79
N PRO A 252 -10.40 12.40 -16.23
CA PRO A 252 -10.72 13.15 -17.43
C PRO A 252 -10.15 14.58 -17.37
N ASP A 253 -9.98 15.21 -18.54
CA ASP A 253 -9.58 16.62 -18.65
C ASP A 253 -10.67 17.52 -18.03
N MET A 254 -10.37 18.11 -16.87
CA MET A 254 -11.30 18.94 -16.09
C MET A 254 -11.13 20.44 -16.38
N ASP A 255 -9.97 20.89 -16.88
CA ASP A 255 -9.72 22.30 -17.18
C ASP A 255 -9.81 22.66 -18.68
N GLY A 256 -9.99 21.66 -19.54
CA GLY A 256 -10.24 21.79 -20.97
C GLY A 256 -8.97 22.08 -21.78
N ASP A 257 -7.80 21.74 -21.27
CA ASP A 257 -6.52 22.00 -21.93
C ASP A 257 -6.04 20.90 -22.89
N GLY A 258 -6.80 19.81 -22.98
CA GLY A 258 -6.59 18.66 -23.85
C GLY A 258 -5.76 17.53 -23.24
N VAL A 259 -5.36 17.63 -21.97
CA VAL A 259 -4.57 16.62 -21.25
C VAL A 259 -5.38 16.08 -20.06
N PRO A 260 -5.41 14.75 -19.82
CA PRO A 260 -6.05 14.18 -18.62
C PRO A 260 -5.50 14.79 -17.32
N ASP A 261 -6.37 15.08 -16.36
CA ASP A 261 -5.97 15.65 -15.07
C ASP A 261 -5.59 14.57 -14.04
N VAL A 262 -5.21 14.97 -12.84
CA VAL A 262 -4.64 14.08 -11.83
C VAL A 262 -5.32 14.24 -10.48
N LEU A 263 -5.74 13.12 -9.89
CA LEU A 263 -6.17 13.02 -8.50
C LEU A 263 -5.03 12.46 -7.64
N ALA A 264 -4.70 13.14 -6.54
CA ALA A 264 -3.71 12.67 -5.58
C ALA A 264 -4.15 12.90 -4.14
N ALA A 265 -3.73 12.01 -3.23
CA ALA A 265 -3.84 12.21 -1.79
C ALA A 265 -2.50 12.70 -1.25
N HIS A 266 -2.55 13.81 -0.51
CA HIS A 266 -1.42 14.41 0.16
C HIS A 266 -1.61 14.25 1.66
N GLY A 267 -0.73 13.52 2.34
CA GLY A 267 -0.99 13.11 3.72
C GLY A 267 0.16 12.40 4.43
N GLY A 268 0.01 12.23 5.74
CA GLY A 268 1.00 11.61 6.63
C GLY A 268 2.04 12.61 7.12
N ASP A 269 2.53 12.42 8.35
CA ASP A 269 3.66 13.15 8.91
C ASP A 269 4.63 12.15 9.56
N PRO A 270 5.62 11.65 8.81
CA PRO A 270 6.53 10.60 9.29
C PRO A 270 7.50 11.07 10.38
N LEU A 271 7.54 12.38 10.70
CA LEU A 271 8.32 12.90 11.83
C LEU A 271 7.51 12.94 13.13
N ARG A 272 6.23 12.53 13.14
CA ARG A 272 5.40 12.49 14.34
C ARG A 272 5.42 11.10 14.97
N GLU A 273 5.69 11.08 16.26
CA GLU A 273 5.60 9.86 17.05
C GLU A 273 4.16 9.30 17.07
N PRO A 274 4.01 7.97 17.16
CA PRO A 274 2.70 7.34 17.30
C PRO A 274 1.92 7.92 18.48
N GLY A 275 0.60 8.02 18.35
CA GLY A 275 -0.27 8.57 19.38
C GLY A 275 -0.19 10.09 19.58
N SER A 276 0.62 10.82 18.80
CA SER A 276 0.69 12.29 18.86
C SER A 276 -0.70 12.94 18.75
N LEU A 277 -1.06 13.84 19.68
CA LEU A 277 -2.37 14.51 19.72
C LEU A 277 -2.68 15.34 18.46
N TYR A 278 -1.63 15.89 17.83
CA TYR A 278 -1.76 16.72 16.64
C TYR A 278 -1.09 16.01 15.46
N ARG A 279 -1.88 15.79 14.41
CA ARG A 279 -1.46 15.28 13.10
C ARG A 279 -1.90 16.25 12.02
N LEU A 280 -1.15 16.30 10.93
CA LEU A 280 -1.53 17.13 9.78
C LEU A 280 -2.75 16.50 9.09
N SER A 281 -3.73 17.34 8.76
CA SER A 281 -4.91 16.90 8.01
C SER A 281 -4.51 16.49 6.61
N GLY A 282 -4.96 15.31 6.19
CA GLY A 282 -4.89 14.84 4.82
C GLY A 282 -5.63 15.79 3.87
N ARG A 283 -5.16 15.82 2.62
CA ARG A 283 -5.73 16.63 1.54
C ARG A 283 -5.93 15.78 0.30
N LEU A 284 -7.04 16.02 -0.40
CA LEU A 284 -7.23 15.56 -1.77
C LEU A 284 -6.86 16.70 -2.72
N LEU A 285 -6.09 16.40 -3.75
CA LEU A 285 -5.60 17.33 -4.76
C LEU A 285 -6.11 16.92 -6.14
N ILE A 286 -6.62 17.88 -6.90
CA ILE A 286 -6.83 17.78 -8.35
C ILE A 286 -5.83 18.71 -9.02
N LEU A 287 -4.95 18.17 -9.85
CA LEU A 287 -3.90 18.90 -10.55
C LEU A 287 -4.07 18.78 -12.06
N SER A 288 -3.68 19.81 -12.81
CA SER A 288 -3.58 19.73 -14.25
C SER A 288 -2.51 18.71 -14.62
N GLY A 289 -2.85 17.72 -15.46
CA GLY A 289 -1.87 16.73 -15.91
C GLY A 289 -0.81 17.29 -16.85
N LYS A 290 -1.05 18.48 -17.41
CA LYS A 290 -0.13 19.16 -18.34
C LYS A 290 1.03 19.86 -17.65
N ASP A 291 0.77 20.51 -16.52
CA ASP A 291 1.76 21.37 -15.85
C ASP A 291 1.86 21.21 -14.32
N GLY A 292 1.05 20.33 -13.72
CA GLY A 292 1.05 20.07 -12.28
C GLY A 292 0.49 21.23 -11.44
N LYS A 293 -0.21 22.19 -12.05
CA LYS A 293 -0.90 23.26 -11.34
C LYS A 293 -2.10 22.69 -10.59
N VAL A 294 -2.25 23.07 -9.32
CA VAL A 294 -3.42 22.66 -8.53
C VAL A 294 -4.67 23.38 -9.06
N LEU A 295 -5.64 22.60 -9.54
CA LEU A 295 -6.96 23.06 -9.97
C LEU A 295 -7.90 23.18 -8.76
N ARG A 296 -7.87 22.17 -7.90
CA ARG A 296 -8.64 22.13 -6.64
C ARG A 296 -7.90 21.36 -5.57
N TRP A 297 -8.12 21.73 -4.32
CA TRP A 297 -7.76 20.89 -3.19
C TRP A 297 -8.77 21.06 -2.06
N ALA A 298 -8.87 20.06 -1.19
CA ALA A 298 -9.68 20.12 0.02
C ALA A 298 -9.08 19.27 1.15
N GLU A 299 -9.29 19.70 2.40
CA GLU A 299 -9.00 18.85 3.57
C GLU A 299 -10.03 17.72 3.64
N VAL A 300 -9.59 16.54 4.11
CA VAL A 300 -10.51 15.42 4.38
C VAL A 300 -11.52 15.79 5.48
N PRO A 301 -12.76 15.25 5.45
CA PRO A 301 -13.87 15.75 6.28
C PRO A 301 -13.61 15.69 7.79
N ASP A 302 -12.95 14.63 8.26
CA ASP A 302 -12.64 14.41 9.68
C ASP A 302 -11.32 15.06 10.13
N ARG A 303 -10.62 15.72 9.20
CA ARG A 303 -9.33 16.39 9.39
C ARG A 303 -8.24 15.48 9.96
N ARG A 304 -8.34 14.18 9.70
CA ARG A 304 -7.31 13.19 10.05
C ARG A 304 -6.25 13.13 8.96
N GLU A 305 -5.12 12.51 9.27
CA GLU A 305 -4.10 12.21 8.25
C GLU A 305 -4.64 11.20 7.22
N THR A 306 -3.94 11.04 6.10
CA THR A 306 -4.25 10.01 5.12
C THR A 306 -2.96 9.35 4.65
N TYR A 307 -2.97 8.02 4.61
CA TYR A 307 -1.92 7.19 4.01
C TYR A 307 -2.41 6.47 2.74
N TYR A 308 -3.61 6.84 2.28
CA TYR A 308 -4.40 6.09 1.31
C TYR A 308 -4.14 6.60 -0.11
N SER A 309 -3.93 5.68 -1.05
CA SER A 309 -3.93 6.01 -2.49
C SER A 309 -5.38 6.15 -2.96
N PRO A 310 -5.85 7.32 -3.43
CA PRO A 310 -7.25 7.53 -3.78
C PRO A 310 -7.65 6.68 -4.98
N GLN A 311 -8.90 6.23 -5.03
CA GLN A 311 -9.44 5.48 -6.17
C GLN A 311 -10.61 6.20 -6.83
N VAL A 312 -10.85 5.87 -8.09
CA VAL A 312 -11.96 6.41 -8.87
C VAL A 312 -12.72 5.26 -9.51
N TYR A 313 -14.05 5.27 -9.39
CA TYR A 313 -14.93 4.31 -10.05
C TYR A 313 -16.20 4.98 -10.54
N THR A 314 -16.92 4.31 -11.44
CA THR A 314 -18.16 4.82 -12.03
C THR A 314 -19.35 4.12 -11.43
N ARG A 315 -20.37 4.88 -11.01
CA ARG A 315 -21.65 4.34 -10.53
C ARG A 315 -22.63 4.12 -11.68
N GLN A 316 -23.75 3.43 -11.42
CA GLN A 316 -24.78 3.15 -12.43
C GLN A 316 -25.36 4.41 -13.09
N ASP A 317 -25.38 5.53 -12.37
CA ASP A 317 -25.83 6.83 -12.90
C ASP A 317 -24.81 7.54 -13.80
N GLY A 318 -23.64 6.93 -14.00
CA GLY A 318 -22.55 7.43 -14.84
C GLY A 318 -21.64 8.46 -14.15
N ARG A 319 -21.87 8.80 -12.87
CA ARG A 319 -21.00 9.72 -12.14
C ARG A 319 -19.72 9.03 -11.70
N LEU A 320 -18.60 9.72 -11.90
CA LEU A 320 -17.32 9.34 -11.30
C LEU A 320 -17.35 9.61 -9.81
N THR A 321 -16.97 8.61 -9.03
CA THR A 321 -16.93 8.63 -7.57
C THR A 321 -15.50 8.40 -7.11
N VAL A 322 -15.05 9.27 -6.20
CA VAL A 322 -13.75 9.20 -5.55
C VAL A 322 -13.89 8.47 -4.22
N LEU A 323 -13.07 7.46 -4.02
CA LEU A 323 -12.93 6.71 -2.77
C LEU A 323 -11.62 7.10 -2.10
N PHE A 324 -11.66 7.40 -0.79
CA PHE A 324 -10.47 7.77 -0.02
C PHE A 324 -10.55 7.36 1.45
N GLY A 325 -9.40 6.99 2.01
CA GLY A 325 -9.24 6.63 3.42
C GLY A 325 -8.61 7.73 4.26
N THR A 326 -8.88 7.70 5.56
CA THR A 326 -8.39 8.66 6.56
C THR A 326 -7.91 7.92 7.82
N GLY A 327 -7.15 8.59 8.68
CA GLY A 327 -6.55 8.02 9.89
C GLY A 327 -5.16 7.41 9.64
N GLY A 328 -4.64 6.72 10.64
CA GLY A 328 -3.30 6.11 10.61
C GLY A 328 -3.17 4.92 11.56
N GLU A 329 -1.95 4.50 11.84
CA GLU A 329 -1.65 3.31 12.65
C GLU A 329 -2.17 3.43 14.09
N THR A 330 -2.23 4.67 14.61
CA THR A 330 -2.64 4.97 16.00
C THR A 330 -3.77 5.98 16.10
N HIS A 331 -4.38 6.32 14.97
CA HIS A 331 -5.38 7.38 14.89
C HIS A 331 -6.62 6.85 14.17
N PRO A 332 -7.83 7.09 14.72
CA PRO A 332 -9.06 6.72 14.05
C PRO A 332 -9.19 7.38 12.70
N GLY A 333 -9.98 6.74 11.85
CA GLY A 333 -10.34 7.27 10.56
C GLY A 333 -11.50 6.53 9.94
N SER A 334 -11.72 6.79 8.67
CA SER A 334 -12.88 6.34 7.93
C SER A 334 -12.58 6.16 6.45
N LEU A 335 -13.35 5.28 5.82
CA LEU A 335 -13.45 5.14 4.37
C LEU A 335 -14.58 6.07 3.90
N TRP A 336 -14.26 6.92 2.95
CA TRP A 336 -15.16 7.94 2.43
C TRP A 336 -15.36 7.78 0.94
N ARG A 337 -16.55 8.13 0.45
CA ARG A 337 -16.81 8.34 -0.98
C ARG A 337 -17.38 9.73 -1.23
N ILE A 338 -17.07 10.32 -2.38
CA ILE A 338 -17.62 11.59 -2.84
C ILE A 338 -17.69 11.59 -4.38
N SER A 339 -18.65 12.30 -4.98
CA SER A 339 -18.63 12.48 -6.43
C SER A 339 -17.43 13.35 -6.85
N LEU A 340 -16.85 13.07 -8.03
CA LEU A 340 -15.73 13.87 -8.55
C LEU A 340 -16.12 15.35 -8.74
N ASP A 341 -17.34 15.60 -9.21
CA ASP A 341 -17.88 16.96 -9.40
C ASP A 341 -17.95 17.71 -8.06
N ASP A 342 -18.46 17.07 -7.01
CA ASP A 342 -18.54 17.67 -5.69
C ASP A 342 -17.15 17.93 -5.08
N LEU A 343 -16.18 17.03 -5.30
CA LEU A 343 -14.80 17.27 -4.91
C LEU A 343 -14.19 18.47 -5.67
N TYR A 344 -14.45 18.58 -6.97
CA TYR A 344 -13.95 19.66 -7.82
C TYR A 344 -14.56 21.02 -7.45
N GLU A 345 -15.85 21.06 -7.12
CA GLU A 345 -16.53 22.24 -6.54
C GLU A 345 -16.10 22.50 -5.08
N GLY A 346 -15.54 21.48 -4.43
CA GLY A 346 -15.10 21.39 -3.04
C GLY A 346 -16.22 21.43 -2.01
N ASN A 347 -17.33 20.78 -2.35
CA ASN A 347 -18.46 20.49 -1.47
C ASN A 347 -18.15 19.25 -0.59
N MET A 348 -17.09 19.32 0.22
CA MET A 348 -16.65 18.18 1.05
C MET A 348 -17.67 17.73 2.10
N ASP A 349 -18.66 18.57 2.41
CA ASP A 349 -19.79 18.23 3.26
C ASP A 349 -20.70 17.14 2.66
N LYS A 350 -20.59 16.88 1.35
CA LYS A 350 -21.29 15.79 0.66
C LYS A 350 -20.53 14.46 0.68
N ALA A 351 -19.35 14.39 1.28
CA ALA A 351 -18.64 13.13 1.42
C ALA A 351 -19.41 12.17 2.34
N GLU A 352 -19.60 10.94 1.89
CA GLU A 352 -20.32 9.89 2.60
C GLU A 352 -19.34 8.94 3.27
N VAL A 353 -19.60 8.58 4.53
CA VAL A 353 -18.84 7.55 5.25
C VAL A 353 -19.37 6.17 4.85
N LEU A 354 -18.46 5.30 4.41
CA LEU A 354 -18.75 3.88 4.17
C LEU A 354 -18.36 3.01 5.37
N TYR A 355 -17.26 3.37 6.04
CA TYR A 355 -16.74 2.64 7.19
C TYR A 355 -16.00 3.58 8.12
N SER A 356 -16.05 3.33 9.44
CA SER A 356 -15.29 4.07 10.44
C SER A 356 -14.72 3.14 11.49
N ASP A 357 -13.48 3.41 11.90
CA ASP A 357 -12.85 2.76 13.05
C ASP A 357 -12.44 3.82 14.10
N PRO A 358 -12.80 3.64 15.39
CA PRO A 358 -12.54 4.60 16.45
C PRO A 358 -11.10 4.55 17.02
N GLN A 359 -10.26 3.61 16.58
CA GLN A 359 -8.89 3.42 17.05
C GLN A 359 -7.86 3.48 15.93
N LYS A 360 -8.21 3.02 14.73
CA LYS A 360 -7.30 2.79 13.59
C LYS A 360 -7.77 3.51 12.34
N GLY A 361 -6.84 3.73 11.42
CA GLY A 361 -7.09 4.34 10.12
C GLY A 361 -7.48 3.36 9.02
N VAL A 362 -7.88 3.94 7.90
CA VAL A 362 -8.15 3.27 6.63
C VAL A 362 -7.02 3.67 5.67
N MET A 363 -5.99 2.83 5.58
CA MET A 363 -4.69 3.21 4.98
C MET A 363 -4.40 2.52 3.64
N THR A 364 -4.91 1.31 3.43
CA THR A 364 -4.64 0.49 2.24
C THR A 364 -5.72 0.71 1.18
N PRO A 365 -5.38 0.80 -0.12
CA PRO A 365 -6.39 0.83 -1.17
C PRO A 365 -7.09 -0.55 -1.30
N PRO A 366 -8.39 -0.59 -1.64
CA PRO A 366 -9.17 -1.81 -1.78
C PRO A 366 -8.94 -2.49 -3.14
N VAL A 367 -9.55 -3.65 -3.30
CA VAL A 367 -9.89 -4.23 -4.60
C VAL A 367 -11.26 -3.73 -5.02
N LEU A 368 -11.38 -3.26 -6.27
CA LEU A 368 -12.63 -2.88 -6.90
C LEU A 368 -13.04 -3.97 -7.89
N VAL A 369 -14.09 -4.73 -7.57
CA VAL A 369 -14.55 -5.89 -8.32
C VAL A 369 -16.06 -6.05 -8.17
N ASP A 370 -16.78 -6.26 -9.28
CA ASP A 370 -18.23 -6.46 -9.26
C ASP A 370 -18.57 -7.88 -8.76
N LEU A 371 -18.98 -8.00 -7.49
CA LEU A 371 -19.40 -9.24 -6.84
C LEU A 371 -20.91 -9.45 -6.93
N THR A 372 -21.68 -8.36 -7.00
CA THR A 372 -23.15 -8.38 -7.06
C THR A 372 -23.71 -8.55 -8.48
N ALA A 373 -22.85 -8.43 -9.50
CA ALA A 373 -23.17 -8.43 -10.91
C ALA A 373 -24.18 -7.32 -11.29
N ASP A 374 -24.11 -6.18 -10.61
CA ASP A 374 -25.00 -5.03 -10.84
C ASP A 374 -24.40 -3.99 -11.82
N GLY A 375 -23.16 -4.20 -12.26
CA GLY A 375 -22.44 -3.33 -13.19
C GLY A 375 -21.66 -2.19 -12.54
N THR A 376 -21.75 -2.01 -11.22
CA THR A 376 -20.86 -1.18 -10.40
C THR A 376 -19.86 -2.08 -9.70
N VAL A 377 -18.60 -1.65 -9.61
CA VAL A 377 -17.58 -2.41 -8.85
C VAL A 377 -17.84 -2.33 -7.35
N ASP A 378 -17.79 -3.46 -6.67
CA ASP A 378 -17.86 -3.55 -5.21
C ASP A 378 -16.48 -3.34 -4.58
N ILE A 379 -16.47 -3.00 -3.30
CA ILE A 379 -15.28 -2.59 -2.55
C ILE A 379 -14.91 -3.72 -1.60
N VAL A 380 -13.82 -4.43 -1.89
CA VAL A 380 -13.25 -5.44 -0.97
C VAL A 380 -11.96 -4.90 -0.37
N MET A 381 -11.97 -4.72 0.95
CA MET A 381 -10.91 -4.01 1.65
C MET A 381 -10.41 -4.80 2.86
N ALA A 382 -9.10 -5.06 2.89
CA ALA A 382 -8.40 -5.42 4.12
C ALA A 382 -8.13 -4.14 4.90
N MET A 383 -8.88 -3.90 5.97
CA MET A 383 -8.69 -2.75 6.84
C MET A 383 -7.37 -2.88 7.60
N PHE A 384 -6.82 -1.76 8.07
CA PHE A 384 -5.61 -1.79 8.90
C PHE A 384 -5.85 -2.48 10.25
N ASN A 385 -7.09 -2.55 10.71
CA ASN A 385 -7.48 -3.29 11.91
C ASN A 385 -7.62 -4.81 11.62
N SER A 386 -8.27 -5.53 12.51
CA SER A 386 -8.49 -6.99 12.41
C SER A 386 -9.63 -7.42 11.47
N THR A 387 -10.00 -6.64 10.44
CA THR A 387 -11.16 -6.94 9.58
C THR A 387 -10.90 -6.80 8.08
N VAL A 388 -11.51 -7.71 7.31
CA VAL A 388 -11.72 -7.57 5.87
C VAL A 388 -13.20 -7.36 5.64
N VAL A 389 -13.57 -6.38 4.83
CA VAL A 389 -14.97 -6.06 4.54
C VAL A 389 -15.18 -5.99 3.04
N ALA A 390 -16.22 -6.67 2.55
CA ALA A 390 -16.78 -6.44 1.23
C ALA A 390 -18.02 -5.57 1.34
N MET A 391 -18.09 -4.50 0.55
CA MET A 391 -19.20 -3.56 0.50
C MET A 391 -19.67 -3.39 -0.93
N ASP A 392 -20.98 -3.31 -1.11
CA ASP A 392 -21.60 -2.98 -2.37
C ASP A 392 -21.17 -1.55 -2.80
N GLY A 393 -20.62 -1.40 -4.00
CA GLY A 393 -20.05 -0.12 -4.44
C GLY A 393 -21.08 0.95 -4.77
N GLU A 394 -22.30 0.53 -5.10
CA GLU A 394 -23.42 1.39 -5.45
C GLU A 394 -24.11 1.89 -4.17
N THR A 395 -24.50 1.00 -3.27
CA THR A 395 -25.26 1.30 -2.07
C THR A 395 -24.38 1.65 -0.88
N GLY A 396 -23.21 1.01 -0.74
CA GLY A 396 -22.35 1.06 0.44
C GLY A 396 -22.71 0.04 1.52
N GLU A 397 -23.67 -0.86 1.26
CA GLU A 397 -24.06 -1.91 2.22
C GLU A 397 -22.98 -2.99 2.33
N THR A 398 -22.73 -3.50 3.54
CA THR A 398 -21.80 -4.61 3.74
C THR A 398 -22.37 -5.91 3.17
N LEU A 399 -21.63 -6.54 2.26
CA LEU A 399 -21.94 -7.85 1.68
C LEU A 399 -21.52 -8.98 2.64
N TRP A 400 -20.29 -8.92 3.14
CA TRP A 400 -19.74 -9.82 4.16
C TRP A 400 -18.53 -9.19 4.83
N ASP A 401 -18.17 -9.71 6.01
CA ASP A 401 -16.95 -9.37 6.74
C ASP A 401 -16.24 -10.63 7.26
N ALA A 402 -14.93 -10.53 7.40
CA ALA A 402 -14.08 -11.54 8.00
C ALA A 402 -13.17 -10.88 9.04
N SER A 403 -12.89 -11.58 10.14
CA SER A 403 -12.05 -11.04 11.22
C SER A 403 -10.86 -11.92 11.56
N PHE A 404 -9.74 -11.27 11.81
CA PHE A 404 -8.46 -11.84 12.23
C PHE A 404 -8.06 -11.19 13.57
N PRO A 405 -8.57 -11.68 14.72
CA PRO A 405 -8.34 -11.02 16.00
C PRO A 405 -6.86 -10.82 16.32
N MET A 406 -6.54 -9.72 17.02
CA MET A 406 -5.17 -9.36 17.38
C MET A 406 -4.26 -9.25 16.17
N SER A 407 -4.75 -8.66 15.08
CA SER A 407 -3.94 -8.47 13.88
C SER A 407 -4.23 -7.19 13.11
N GLU A 408 -3.27 -6.79 12.28
CA GLU A 408 -3.29 -5.60 11.43
C GLU A 408 -2.70 -5.91 10.04
N SER A 409 -3.04 -5.13 9.01
CA SER A 409 -2.54 -5.36 7.65
C SER A 409 -2.20 -4.07 6.91
N TYR A 410 -1.04 -4.06 6.24
CA TYR A 410 -0.66 -3.05 5.24
C TYR A 410 -0.88 -3.54 3.80
N SER A 411 -1.46 -4.73 3.63
CA SER A 411 -1.56 -5.39 2.33
C SER A 411 -2.94 -5.21 1.72
N THR A 412 -2.99 -4.77 0.46
CA THR A 412 -4.18 -4.87 -0.37
C THR A 412 -4.41 -6.35 -0.72
N PRO A 413 -5.65 -6.87 -0.65
CA PRO A 413 -5.93 -8.25 -1.06
C PRO A 413 -5.58 -8.51 -2.53
N ALA A 414 -5.25 -9.75 -2.86
CA ALA A 414 -5.23 -10.22 -4.25
C ALA A 414 -6.55 -10.89 -4.59
N VAL A 415 -7.01 -10.73 -5.82
CA VAL A 415 -8.27 -11.29 -6.30
C VAL A 415 -8.02 -12.32 -7.41
N GLY A 416 -8.70 -13.46 -7.33
CA GLY A 416 -8.61 -14.55 -8.31
C GLY A 416 -9.50 -15.73 -7.94
N PHE A 417 -9.81 -16.60 -8.90
CA PHE A 417 -10.64 -17.78 -8.70
C PHE A 417 -9.80 -18.92 -8.10
N TYR A 418 -9.82 -19.06 -6.77
CA TYR A 418 -9.11 -20.13 -6.07
C TYR A 418 -9.91 -21.45 -6.08
N ASN A 419 -11.24 -21.35 -6.00
CA ASN A 419 -12.15 -22.50 -6.09
C ASN A 419 -12.95 -22.49 -7.42
N ASP A 420 -13.68 -23.57 -7.70
CA ASP A 420 -14.48 -23.74 -8.93
C ASP A 420 -15.90 -23.15 -8.76
N ASP A 421 -15.98 -21.85 -8.48
CA ASP A 421 -17.22 -21.07 -8.55
C ASP A 421 -17.05 -19.80 -9.39
N ASP A 422 -18.13 -19.05 -9.61
CA ASP A 422 -18.18 -17.86 -10.48
C ASP A 422 -17.91 -16.54 -9.76
N VAL A 423 -17.49 -16.57 -8.50
CA VAL A 423 -17.16 -15.41 -7.69
C VAL A 423 -15.67 -15.45 -7.32
N PRO A 424 -14.88 -14.40 -7.63
CA PRO A 424 -13.46 -14.45 -7.33
C PRO A 424 -13.19 -14.39 -5.82
N ASP A 425 -12.16 -15.09 -5.39
CA ASP A 425 -11.71 -15.21 -4.00
C ASP A 425 -10.56 -14.22 -3.69
N PHE A 426 -10.28 -14.04 -2.40
CA PHE A 426 -9.35 -13.00 -1.94
C PHE A 426 -8.23 -13.53 -1.06
N MET A 427 -6.98 -13.47 -1.53
CA MET A 427 -5.82 -13.73 -0.67
C MET A 427 -5.56 -12.52 0.22
N VAL A 428 -5.47 -12.76 1.52
CA VAL A 428 -5.23 -11.74 2.54
C VAL A 428 -4.06 -12.11 3.43
N HIS A 429 -3.37 -11.10 3.93
CA HIS A 429 -2.19 -11.23 4.77
C HIS A 429 -2.34 -10.31 5.99
N TYR A 430 -2.23 -10.87 7.19
CA TYR A 430 -2.43 -10.16 8.45
C TYR A 430 -1.29 -10.43 9.42
N GLN A 431 -0.86 -9.41 10.15
CA GLN A 431 0.20 -9.52 11.14
C GLN A 431 -0.39 -9.65 12.53
N HIS A 432 -0.16 -10.79 13.17
CA HIS A 432 -0.69 -11.08 14.48
C HIS A 432 0.24 -10.54 15.58
N GLY A 433 -0.30 -9.72 16.47
CA GLY A 433 0.43 -9.10 17.57
C GLY A 433 -0.43 -8.12 18.37
N PRO A 434 0.17 -7.42 19.36
CA PRO A 434 -0.52 -6.39 20.14
C PRO A 434 -0.92 -5.18 19.29
N GLY A 435 -0.34 -5.03 18.09
CA GLY A 435 -0.59 -3.96 17.13
C GLY A 435 0.65 -3.11 16.92
N PHE A 436 0.57 -2.19 15.96
CA PHE A 436 1.69 -1.37 15.55
C PHE A 436 2.41 -0.72 16.74
N PRO A 437 3.75 -0.81 16.80
CA PRO A 437 4.67 -1.35 15.78
C PRO A 437 5.11 -2.82 15.98
N ILE A 438 4.45 -3.59 16.86
CA ILE A 438 4.92 -4.91 17.29
C ILE A 438 4.02 -6.03 16.77
N TYR A 439 4.63 -6.97 16.05
CA TYR A 439 3.99 -8.15 15.51
C TYR A 439 4.82 -9.41 15.80
N TYR A 440 4.15 -10.51 16.14
CA TYR A 440 4.81 -11.74 16.57
C TYR A 440 5.00 -12.75 15.44
N GLN A 441 4.08 -12.74 14.48
CA GLN A 441 4.02 -13.58 13.28
C GLN A 441 3.02 -12.96 12.30
N SER A 442 2.93 -13.49 11.09
CA SER A 442 1.84 -13.23 10.14
C SER A 442 0.94 -14.44 9.94
N HIS A 443 -0.26 -14.21 9.39
CA HIS A 443 -1.23 -15.18 8.91
C HIS A 443 -1.61 -14.84 7.47
N THR A 444 -1.46 -15.80 6.57
CA THR A 444 -1.94 -15.73 5.18
C THR A 444 -3.04 -16.77 4.96
N THR A 445 -4.13 -16.35 4.32
CA THR A 445 -5.22 -17.24 3.89
C THR A 445 -5.90 -16.70 2.63
N ILE A 446 -6.87 -17.45 2.11
CA ILE A 446 -7.74 -17.06 1.01
C ILE A 446 -9.18 -17.07 1.51
N LEU A 447 -9.92 -16.01 1.26
CA LEU A 447 -11.32 -15.85 1.65
C LEU A 447 -12.24 -16.12 0.46
N ASP A 448 -13.31 -16.90 0.66
CA ASP A 448 -14.37 -17.13 -0.32
C ASP A 448 -15.09 -15.82 -0.63
N GLY A 449 -15.10 -15.43 -1.90
CA GLY A 449 -15.66 -14.15 -2.33
C GLY A 449 -17.16 -13.98 -2.08
N ARG A 450 -17.90 -15.06 -1.82
CA ARG A 450 -19.35 -15.01 -1.55
C ARG A 450 -19.69 -14.71 -0.09
N ASN A 451 -18.80 -15.06 0.84
CA ASN A 451 -19.16 -15.10 2.26
C ASN A 451 -18.01 -14.77 3.24
N GLY A 452 -16.81 -14.48 2.73
CA GLY A 452 -15.64 -14.14 3.53
C GLY A 452 -15.07 -15.28 4.37
N GLN A 453 -15.51 -16.54 4.18
CA GLN A 453 -14.98 -17.67 4.94
C GLN A 453 -13.61 -18.10 4.42
N PRO A 454 -12.66 -18.48 5.30
CA PRO A 454 -11.34 -18.91 4.85
C PRO A 454 -11.40 -20.28 4.14
N LEU A 455 -10.89 -20.33 2.92
CA LEU A 455 -10.72 -21.53 2.11
C LEU A 455 -9.43 -22.30 2.44
N VAL A 456 -8.42 -21.62 2.99
CA VAL A 456 -7.13 -22.22 3.38
C VAL A 456 -6.99 -22.22 4.89
N VAL A 457 -7.13 -23.41 5.49
CA VAL A 457 -6.95 -23.66 6.92
C VAL A 457 -6.10 -24.92 7.17
N PRO A 458 -5.16 -24.90 8.14
CA PRO A 458 -4.75 -23.76 8.96
C PRO A 458 -4.09 -22.64 8.13
N TYR A 459 -4.12 -21.41 8.64
CA TYR A 459 -3.47 -20.27 7.99
C TYR A 459 -1.97 -20.53 7.84
N ILE A 460 -1.40 -20.09 6.72
CA ILE A 460 0.05 -20.09 6.52
C ILE A 460 0.64 -19.03 7.45
N ARG A 461 1.76 -19.36 8.10
CA ARG A 461 2.40 -18.48 9.08
C ARG A 461 3.85 -18.24 8.72
N ASP A 462 4.32 -17.01 8.92
CA ASP A 462 5.74 -16.68 8.85
C ASP A 462 6.14 -15.78 10.03
N THR A 463 7.37 -15.96 10.52
CA THR A 463 7.81 -15.43 11.81
C THR A 463 8.13 -13.94 11.81
N VAL A 464 8.57 -13.40 10.67
CA VAL A 464 8.94 -11.99 10.52
C VAL A 464 7.75 -11.16 10.04
N GLY A 465 6.89 -11.73 9.20
CA GLY A 465 5.69 -11.07 8.68
C GLY A 465 5.96 -10.23 7.43
N ALA A 466 6.06 -10.89 6.28
CA ALA A 466 6.27 -10.21 5.00
C ALA A 466 5.15 -9.20 4.67
N GLN A 467 5.49 -7.94 4.45
CA GLN A 467 4.53 -6.85 4.43
C GLN A 467 4.06 -6.42 3.03
N ALA A 468 3.92 -7.39 2.13
CA ALA A 468 3.67 -7.13 0.72
C ALA A 468 2.26 -7.55 0.29
N SER A 469 1.68 -6.83 -0.68
CA SER A 469 0.36 -7.16 -1.22
C SER A 469 0.46 -8.31 -2.23
N PRO A 470 -0.28 -9.43 -2.06
CA PRO A 470 -0.21 -10.55 -2.99
C PRO A 470 -0.69 -10.20 -4.40
N LEU A 471 -0.39 -11.06 -5.38
CA LEU A 471 -0.84 -10.97 -6.78
C LEU A 471 -1.52 -12.27 -7.22
N ALA A 472 -2.16 -12.28 -8.39
CA ALA A 472 -2.74 -13.50 -8.96
C ALA A 472 -2.41 -13.68 -10.44
N ILE A 473 -2.08 -14.92 -10.83
CA ILE A 473 -1.98 -15.36 -12.22
C ILE A 473 -3.33 -15.94 -12.65
N SER A 474 -3.93 -15.21 -13.58
CA SER A 474 -4.77 -15.60 -14.70
C SER A 474 -4.66 -17.02 -15.27
N VAL A 475 -5.49 -18.01 -14.89
CA VAL A 475 -5.48 -19.33 -15.58
C VAL A 475 -6.87 -19.67 -16.15
N GLU A 476 -6.91 -20.34 -17.30
CA GLU A 476 -8.15 -20.78 -17.94
C GLU A 476 -8.99 -21.69 -17.02
N GLY A 477 -10.27 -21.34 -16.87
CA GLY A 477 -11.21 -22.02 -15.97
C GLY A 477 -11.15 -21.52 -14.54
N HIS A 478 -12.29 -21.53 -13.85
CA HIS A 478 -12.36 -21.17 -12.43
C HIS A 478 -11.65 -22.24 -11.58
N GLY A 479 -11.14 -21.83 -10.41
CA GLY A 479 -10.40 -22.69 -9.49
C GLY A 479 -8.94 -22.96 -9.87
N ASN A 480 -8.47 -22.39 -10.97
CA ASN A 480 -7.13 -22.65 -11.50
C ASN A 480 -6.12 -21.54 -11.24
N ASP A 481 -6.56 -20.40 -10.71
CA ASP A 481 -5.67 -19.27 -10.49
C ASP A 481 -4.58 -19.58 -9.49
N VAL A 482 -3.45 -18.91 -9.70
CA VAL A 482 -2.26 -19.06 -8.86
C VAL A 482 -2.01 -17.74 -8.15
N PHE A 483 -2.05 -17.74 -6.82
CA PHE A 483 -1.73 -16.59 -6.00
C PHE A 483 -0.24 -16.55 -5.68
N LEU A 484 0.36 -15.36 -5.73
CA LEU A 484 1.75 -15.10 -5.40
C LEU A 484 1.83 -14.27 -4.13
N TYR A 485 2.66 -14.68 -3.18
CA TYR A 485 2.80 -14.00 -1.91
C TYR A 485 4.18 -14.22 -1.29
N TRP A 486 4.59 -13.28 -0.46
CA TRP A 486 5.86 -13.34 0.25
C TRP A 486 5.72 -14.05 1.60
N VAL A 487 6.79 -14.74 2.00
CA VAL A 487 6.99 -15.41 3.29
C VAL A 487 8.33 -14.93 3.84
N ALA A 488 8.38 -14.51 5.10
CA ALA A 488 9.62 -14.10 5.77
C ALA A 488 9.79 -14.82 7.11
N ASP A 489 10.83 -15.65 7.20
CA ASP A 489 11.03 -16.57 8.33
C ASP A 489 12.42 -16.47 8.94
N CYS A 490 12.53 -16.99 10.16
CA CYS A 490 13.78 -17.14 10.87
C CYS A 490 14.26 -18.59 10.75
N THR A 491 15.51 -18.79 10.35
CA THR A 491 16.06 -20.14 10.09
C THR A 491 15.95 -21.02 11.35
N GLY A 492 15.21 -22.13 11.25
CA GLY A 492 14.96 -23.09 12.33
C GLY A 492 13.80 -22.73 13.26
N TYR A 493 13.06 -21.67 12.96
CA TYR A 493 11.93 -21.15 13.73
C TYR A 493 10.76 -20.77 12.79
N GLU A 494 10.57 -21.50 11.69
CA GLU A 494 9.60 -21.16 10.65
C GLU A 494 8.15 -21.16 11.17
N GLY A 495 7.45 -20.03 10.98
CA GLY A 495 6.09 -19.82 11.49
C GLY A 495 5.97 -19.82 13.02
N GLU A 496 7.10 -19.79 13.74
CA GLU A 496 7.13 -19.72 15.20
C GLU A 496 6.68 -18.33 15.66
N SER A 497 5.76 -18.31 16.63
CA SER A 497 5.33 -17.10 17.32
C SER A 497 6.17 -16.89 18.57
N GLY A 498 6.15 -15.67 19.12
CA GLY A 498 6.72 -15.42 20.44
C GLY A 498 6.56 -13.97 20.81
N GLU A 499 6.05 -13.72 22.01
CA GLU A 499 5.90 -12.37 22.55
C GLU A 499 7.28 -11.74 22.75
N PHE A 500 7.39 -10.46 22.43
CA PHE A 500 8.55 -9.63 22.71
C PHE A 500 8.11 -8.18 22.73
N ASP A 501 8.93 -7.34 23.37
CA ASP A 501 8.77 -5.90 23.32
C ASP A 501 10.12 -5.25 22.99
N PHE A 502 10.11 -4.00 22.54
CA PHE A 502 11.33 -3.21 22.44
C PHE A 502 11.61 -2.54 23.79
N VAL A 503 12.89 -2.38 24.11
CA VAL A 503 13.28 -1.55 25.27
C VAL A 503 12.69 -0.15 25.11
N LYS A 504 12.09 0.38 26.18
CA LYS A 504 11.45 1.70 26.21
C LYS A 504 12.39 2.77 25.70
N GLY A 505 11.85 3.73 24.95
CA GLY A 505 12.63 4.79 24.32
C GLY A 505 13.27 4.42 22.97
N THR A 506 13.17 3.16 22.52
CA THR A 506 13.47 2.81 21.12
C THR A 506 12.44 3.48 20.21
N ASN A 507 12.87 4.33 19.26
CA ASN A 507 11.93 5.02 18.38
C ASN A 507 11.39 4.07 17.28
N VAL A 508 10.22 4.39 16.73
CA VAL A 508 9.55 3.52 15.75
C VAL A 508 10.37 3.28 14.48
N HIS A 509 11.15 4.27 14.03
CA HIS A 509 12.01 4.13 12.85
C HIS A 509 13.11 3.07 13.06
N GLU A 510 13.62 2.93 14.29
CA GLU A 510 14.55 1.89 14.68
C GLU A 510 13.84 0.54 14.80
N GLN A 511 12.65 0.50 15.42
CA GLN A 511 11.87 -0.72 15.57
C GLN A 511 11.51 -1.35 14.22
N SER A 512 11.07 -0.57 13.24
CA SER A 512 10.71 -1.05 11.89
C SER A 512 11.92 -1.53 11.07
N ARG A 513 13.14 -1.24 11.54
CA ARG A 513 14.41 -1.59 10.88
C ARG A 513 15.22 -2.63 11.66
N ALA A 514 14.62 -3.23 12.69
CA ALA A 514 15.26 -4.25 13.50
C ALA A 514 15.45 -5.57 12.73
N ASP A 515 16.54 -6.28 13.03
CA ASP A 515 16.71 -7.67 12.61
C ASP A 515 15.98 -8.58 13.60
N PHE A 516 14.70 -8.84 13.35
CA PHE A 516 13.83 -9.62 14.24
C PHE A 516 14.38 -11.02 14.52
N CYS A 517 14.97 -11.69 13.53
CA CYS A 517 15.50 -13.05 13.71
C CYS A 517 16.74 -13.08 14.59
N LYS A 518 17.63 -12.09 14.43
CA LYS A 518 18.82 -11.94 15.26
C LYS A 518 18.46 -11.60 16.70
N VAL A 519 17.55 -10.64 16.92
CA VAL A 519 17.22 -10.16 18.28
C VAL A 519 16.33 -11.13 19.06
N ARG A 520 15.44 -11.89 18.41
CA ARG A 520 14.56 -12.87 19.05
C ARG A 520 15.18 -14.26 19.17
N PHE A 521 15.80 -14.77 18.10
CA PHE A 521 16.18 -16.18 17.99
C PHE A 521 17.69 -16.42 17.77
N LYS A 522 18.50 -15.36 17.67
CA LYS A 522 19.96 -15.44 17.39
C LYS A 522 20.27 -16.24 16.11
N THR A 523 19.39 -16.12 15.11
CA THR A 523 19.49 -16.80 13.81
C THR A 523 19.36 -15.79 12.67
N SER A 524 19.64 -16.21 11.44
CA SER A 524 19.44 -15.39 10.24
C SER A 524 18.01 -15.49 9.73
N GLY A 525 17.45 -14.36 9.32
CA GLY A 525 16.20 -14.30 8.57
C GLY A 525 16.40 -14.67 7.10
N TYR A 526 15.34 -15.14 6.46
CA TYR A 526 15.28 -15.33 5.02
C TYR A 526 13.89 -14.97 4.48
N SER A 527 13.80 -14.78 3.17
CA SER A 527 12.58 -14.38 2.49
C SER A 527 12.35 -15.25 1.26
N GLN A 528 11.10 -15.65 1.05
CA GLN A 528 10.69 -16.46 -0.09
C GLN A 528 9.48 -15.85 -0.79
N LEU A 529 9.51 -15.80 -2.12
CA LEU A 529 8.31 -15.57 -2.91
C LEU A 529 7.73 -16.93 -3.25
N ALA A 530 6.50 -17.20 -2.83
CA ALA A 530 5.80 -18.45 -3.06
C ALA A 530 4.61 -18.26 -3.99
N MET A 531 4.19 -19.34 -4.65
CA MET A 531 2.97 -19.38 -5.45
C MET A 531 2.11 -20.59 -5.10
N MET A 532 0.80 -20.37 -5.01
CA MET A 532 -0.15 -21.40 -4.59
C MET A 532 -1.46 -21.30 -5.39
N SER A 533 -1.99 -22.44 -5.81
CA SER A 533 -3.34 -22.61 -6.39
C SER A 533 -4.12 -23.67 -5.61
N GLY A 534 -5.41 -23.84 -5.94
CA GLY A 534 -6.24 -24.91 -5.37
C GLY A 534 -5.70 -26.33 -5.62
N ASN A 535 -4.78 -26.48 -6.58
CA ASN A 535 -4.16 -27.76 -6.95
C ASN A 535 -2.78 -27.99 -6.29
N THR A 536 -2.24 -27.01 -5.57
CA THR A 536 -0.95 -27.12 -4.86
C THR A 536 -1.17 -27.01 -3.36
N ALA A 537 -0.61 -27.93 -2.58
CA ALA A 537 -0.71 -27.86 -1.12
C ALA A 537 0.04 -26.60 -0.58
N PRO A 538 -0.52 -25.87 0.40
CA PRO A 538 0.18 -24.80 1.09
C PRO A 538 1.54 -25.27 1.66
N PRO A 539 2.60 -24.45 1.62
CA PRO A 539 2.68 -23.06 1.16
C PRO A 539 2.91 -22.90 -0.36
N GLY A 540 2.68 -23.95 -1.15
CA GLY A 540 2.84 -23.92 -2.59
C GLY A 540 4.30 -24.12 -3.05
N VAL A 541 4.65 -23.51 -4.19
CA VAL A 541 5.95 -23.65 -4.85
C VAL A 541 6.77 -22.37 -4.70
N THR A 542 8.03 -22.49 -4.30
CA THR A 542 8.95 -21.36 -4.17
C THR A 542 9.42 -20.85 -5.53
N ILE A 543 9.22 -19.55 -5.78
CA ILE A 543 9.73 -18.81 -6.94
C ILE A 543 11.13 -18.26 -6.67
N TYR A 544 11.33 -17.72 -5.47
CA TYR A 544 12.57 -17.08 -5.05
C TYR A 544 12.86 -17.45 -3.59
N ASP A 545 14.14 -17.62 -3.27
CA ASP A 545 14.64 -17.82 -1.91
C ASP A 545 15.90 -16.97 -1.72
N SER A 546 15.88 -16.06 -0.74
CA SER A 546 16.99 -15.12 -0.52
C SER A 546 18.29 -15.82 -0.11
N ARG A 547 18.23 -17.04 0.44
CA ARG A 547 19.42 -17.83 0.80
C ARG A 547 20.19 -18.26 -0.45
N ASP A 548 19.47 -18.62 -1.50
CA ASP A 548 20.06 -19.02 -2.78
C ASP A 548 20.59 -17.82 -3.58
N ARG A 549 20.13 -16.60 -3.26
CA ARG A 549 20.47 -15.36 -3.96
C ARG A 549 21.42 -14.44 -3.21
N PHE A 550 21.80 -14.79 -1.99
CA PHE A 550 22.58 -13.93 -1.09
C PHE A 550 23.82 -13.31 -1.76
N HIS A 551 24.69 -14.12 -2.37
CA HIS A 551 25.89 -13.63 -3.05
C HIS A 551 25.58 -12.70 -4.23
N LEU A 552 24.54 -13.02 -5.01
CA LEU A 552 24.15 -12.19 -6.14
C LEU A 552 23.68 -10.80 -5.69
N GLU A 553 22.96 -10.71 -4.57
CA GLU A 553 22.40 -9.46 -4.06
C GLU A 553 23.39 -8.62 -3.23
N HIS A 554 24.44 -9.23 -2.66
CA HIS A 554 25.33 -8.58 -1.68
C HIS A 554 26.79 -8.43 -2.16
N ASP A 555 27.26 -9.20 -3.14
CA ASP A 555 28.68 -9.16 -3.54
C ASP A 555 29.05 -7.86 -4.29
N GLU A 556 28.10 -7.22 -4.98
CA GLU A 556 28.30 -5.96 -5.73
C GLU A 556 28.14 -4.69 -4.87
N THR A 557 28.38 -4.80 -3.56
CA THR A 557 28.23 -3.67 -2.62
C THR A 557 29.25 -2.55 -2.84
N VAL A 558 28.76 -1.32 -2.69
CA VAL A 558 29.58 -0.12 -2.78
C VAL A 558 30.12 0.23 -1.39
N ASN A 559 31.45 0.36 -1.28
CA ASN A 559 32.08 0.82 -0.05
C ASN A 559 31.96 2.35 0.09
N THR A 560 30.83 2.79 0.66
CA THR A 560 30.48 4.20 0.85
C THR A 560 31.51 4.95 1.71
N THR A 561 32.11 4.29 2.71
CA THR A 561 33.20 4.87 3.52
C THR A 561 34.43 5.18 2.68
N ALA A 562 34.82 4.26 1.78
CA ALA A 562 35.95 4.48 0.88
C ALA A 562 35.68 5.61 -0.13
N MET A 563 34.43 5.75 -0.60
CA MET A 563 34.03 6.89 -1.45
C MET A 563 34.18 8.21 -0.69
N ALA A 564 33.67 8.29 0.54
CA ALA A 564 33.76 9.49 1.35
C ALA A 564 35.22 9.91 1.61
N LEU A 565 36.09 8.96 1.95
CA LEU A 565 37.52 9.24 2.16
C LEU A 565 38.21 9.76 0.88
N ARG A 566 37.88 9.21 -0.29
CA ARG A 566 38.40 9.70 -1.58
C ARG A 566 37.90 11.11 -1.88
N TYR A 567 36.61 11.37 -1.65
CA TYR A 567 36.00 12.69 -1.84
C TYR A 567 36.68 13.75 -0.97
N ILE A 568 36.84 13.48 0.34
CA ILE A 568 37.53 14.40 1.26
C ILE A 568 38.98 14.68 0.84
N GLN A 569 39.69 13.69 0.26
CA GLN A 569 41.04 13.89 -0.25
C GLN A 569 41.09 14.80 -1.48
N GLN A 570 40.08 14.72 -2.35
CA GLN A 570 39.96 15.52 -3.57
C GLN A 570 39.39 16.93 -3.30
N HIS A 571 38.63 17.09 -2.22
CA HIS A 571 37.92 18.31 -1.84
C HIS A 571 38.35 18.80 -0.44
N PRO A 572 39.55 19.43 -0.29
CA PRO A 572 40.03 19.90 1.00
C PRO A 572 39.10 20.91 1.70
N GLU A 573 38.23 21.59 0.94
CA GLU A 573 37.21 22.53 1.43
C GLU A 573 36.16 21.86 2.33
N VAL A 574 35.80 20.60 2.08
CA VAL A 574 34.84 19.87 2.93
C VAL A 574 35.50 19.24 4.16
N ARG A 575 36.83 19.31 4.26
CA ARG A 575 37.58 18.76 5.40
C ARG A 575 37.19 19.41 6.72
N GLY A 576 36.83 20.70 6.71
CA GLY A 576 36.32 21.40 7.88
C GLY A 576 35.00 20.79 8.37
N GLN A 577 34.04 20.58 7.46
CA GLN A 577 32.77 19.91 7.78
C GLN A 577 33.00 18.49 8.31
N TYR A 578 33.89 17.73 7.66
CA TYR A 578 34.26 16.39 8.13
C TYR A 578 34.92 16.41 9.54
N GLN A 579 35.75 17.41 9.84
CA GLN A 579 36.39 17.56 11.15
C GLN A 579 35.40 17.96 12.26
N GLU A 580 34.44 18.82 11.95
CA GLU A 580 33.33 19.19 12.85
C GLU A 580 32.50 17.94 13.21
N TRP A 581 32.19 17.10 12.23
CA TRP A 581 31.52 15.81 12.45
C TRP A 581 32.35 14.79 13.23
N LEU A 582 33.68 14.86 13.15
CA LEU A 582 34.57 14.00 13.93
C LEU A 582 34.70 14.43 15.41
N GLY A 583 34.17 15.58 15.84
CA GLY A 583 34.37 16.07 17.20
C GLY A 583 33.40 17.13 17.74
N GLU A 584 32.35 16.68 18.42
CA GLU A 584 32.05 17.08 19.80
C GLU A 584 32.55 15.90 20.68
N SER A 585 33.62 15.96 21.46
CA SER A 585 34.00 16.95 22.46
C SER A 585 35.54 17.04 22.60
N ASP A 586 36.08 18.21 22.29
CA ASP A 586 37.19 18.79 23.05
C ASP A 586 36.75 20.24 23.32
N MET A 587 35.94 20.44 24.36
CA MET A 587 35.67 21.79 24.85
C MET A 587 36.96 22.35 25.44
N GLU A 588 37.65 23.19 24.67
CA GLU A 588 38.49 24.25 25.22
C GLU A 588 37.62 25.17 26.09
N GLY A 589 37.67 24.94 27.40
CA GLY A 589 37.20 25.86 28.43
C GLY A 589 38.36 26.26 29.32
N THR A 590 38.96 27.40 29.02
CA THR A 590 39.98 28.09 29.81
C THR A 590 39.60 28.26 31.28
N ASP A 591 40.53 28.05 32.21
CA ASP A 591 40.64 28.97 33.34
C ASP A 591 42.10 29.25 33.75
N LYS A 592 42.35 30.52 34.06
CA LYS A 592 43.63 31.14 34.37
C LYS A 592 43.85 31.16 35.88
N SER A 593 44.92 30.53 36.37
CA SER A 593 45.72 30.93 37.55
C SER A 593 46.91 29.94 37.59
N GLU A 594 48.16 30.20 37.95
CA GLU A 594 48.87 31.29 38.61
C GLU A 594 50.35 31.13 38.21
N THR A 595 51.03 32.24 37.97
CA THR A 595 52.50 32.28 37.87
C THR A 595 53.12 32.22 39.25
N GLU A 596 53.99 31.24 39.53
CA GLU A 596 55.25 31.50 40.25
C GLU A 596 56.29 30.37 40.16
N SER A 597 57.51 30.81 39.81
CA SER A 597 58.89 30.29 39.95
C SER A 597 59.17 28.85 40.42
N GLY A 598 60.17 28.21 39.77
CA GLY A 598 60.86 27.05 40.36
C GLY A 598 61.82 26.32 39.42
N ARG A 599 63.08 26.75 39.38
CA ARG A 599 64.20 26.16 38.61
C ARG A 599 64.77 24.94 39.37
N GLY A 600 64.81 23.73 38.81
CA GLY A 600 65.49 22.61 39.51
C GLY A 600 65.51 21.21 38.85
N LYS A 601 66.68 20.89 38.26
CA LYS A 601 67.37 19.59 38.08
C LYS A 601 66.71 18.24 38.47
N ARG A 602 66.87 17.28 37.54
CA ARG A 602 67.18 15.83 37.65
C ARG A 602 66.77 15.10 38.95
N GLY A 603 65.90 14.11 38.80
CA GLY A 603 65.75 12.97 39.69
C GLY A 603 64.91 11.87 39.04
N THR A 604 65.52 10.71 38.82
CA THR A 604 64.92 9.47 38.31
C THR A 604 63.95 8.86 39.31
N THR A 605 62.76 8.45 38.86
CA THR A 605 62.03 7.31 39.44
C THR A 605 61.13 6.69 38.37
N GLN A 606 61.27 5.37 38.21
CA GLN A 606 60.42 4.52 37.42
C GLN A 606 58.98 4.62 37.92
N ASN A 607 58.02 4.73 37.00
CA ASN A 607 56.70 4.18 37.20
C ASN A 607 56.16 3.73 35.85
N GLU A 608 56.06 2.41 35.68
CA GLU A 608 55.27 1.78 34.64
C GLU A 608 53.83 2.27 34.76
N LYS A 609 53.35 3.00 33.74
CA LYS A 609 51.92 3.09 33.45
C LYS A 609 51.74 2.83 31.98
N SER A 610 51.09 1.70 31.73
CA SER A 610 50.45 1.30 30.49
C SER A 610 49.75 2.50 29.84
N GLY A 611 50.32 3.00 28.76
CA GLY A 611 49.57 3.83 27.83
C GLY A 611 48.57 2.93 27.12
N GLU A 612 47.34 2.85 27.64
CA GLU A 612 46.20 2.37 26.88
C GLU A 612 46.07 3.26 25.64
N ARG A 613 46.52 2.74 24.50
CA ARG A 613 46.13 3.28 23.20
C ARG A 613 44.60 3.20 23.14
N ARG A 614 43.93 4.35 23.26
CA ARG A 614 42.51 4.48 22.88
C ARG A 614 42.32 3.78 21.53
N HIS A 615 41.41 2.82 21.48
CA HIS A 615 41.00 2.19 20.22
C HIS A 615 40.55 3.28 19.27
N ARG A 616 41.23 3.41 18.13
CA ARG A 616 40.67 4.13 16.98
C ARG A 616 39.32 3.50 16.68
N ARG A 617 38.24 4.29 16.63
CA ARG A 617 36.94 3.82 16.12
C ARG A 617 37.21 3.14 14.78
N HIS A 618 36.77 1.90 14.66
CA HIS A 618 36.94 1.10 13.46
C HIS A 618 36.15 1.80 12.34
N VAL A 619 36.86 2.33 11.34
CA VAL A 619 36.28 2.82 10.09
C VAL A 619 36.71 1.81 9.05
N GLY A 620 35.98 0.69 9.01
CA GLY A 620 36.22 -0.43 8.13
C GLY A 620 34.88 -1.03 7.69
N PRO A 621 34.86 -1.82 6.61
CA PRO A 621 33.64 -2.47 6.12
C PRO A 621 32.96 -3.24 7.26
N HIS A 622 31.64 -3.11 7.37
CA HIS A 622 30.86 -3.78 8.40
C HIS A 622 30.51 -5.20 7.93
N ASP A 623 30.83 -6.20 8.75
CA ASP A 623 30.74 -7.63 8.43
C ASP A 623 29.30 -8.21 8.56
N GLU A 624 28.25 -7.39 8.42
CA GLU A 624 26.86 -7.84 8.56
C GLU A 624 26.11 -7.85 7.22
N GLY A 625 25.52 -8.99 6.89
CA GLY A 625 24.89 -9.31 5.58
C GLY A 625 23.53 -8.67 5.30
N GLY A 626 23.18 -7.55 5.96
CA GLY A 626 21.93 -6.80 5.71
C GLY A 626 20.64 -7.53 6.15
N VAL A 627 19.51 -6.81 6.10
CA VAL A 627 18.15 -7.36 6.25
C VAL A 627 17.32 -6.95 5.04
N GLN A 628 16.59 -7.91 4.47
CA GLN A 628 15.70 -7.70 3.34
C GLN A 628 14.34 -7.17 3.82
N ARG A 629 13.77 -6.22 3.08
CA ARG A 629 12.40 -5.72 3.33
C ARG A 629 11.53 -5.92 2.10
N LEU A 630 10.33 -6.43 2.36
CA LEU A 630 9.40 -6.92 1.35
C LEU A 630 8.12 -6.08 1.43
N LEU A 631 8.04 -5.07 0.57
CA LEU A 631 6.86 -4.20 0.45
C LEU A 631 6.19 -4.29 -0.92
N SER A 632 6.91 -4.79 -1.94
CA SER A 632 6.42 -4.94 -3.31
C SER A 632 6.48 -6.41 -3.71
N THR A 633 5.37 -6.96 -4.22
CA THR A 633 5.33 -8.32 -4.77
C THR A 633 5.79 -8.38 -6.22
N GLY A 634 5.74 -7.25 -6.94
CA GLY A 634 6.12 -7.14 -8.34
C GLY A 634 4.95 -6.97 -9.30
N THR A 635 5.11 -7.44 -10.53
CA THR A 635 4.07 -7.50 -11.56
C THR A 635 4.27 -8.68 -12.51
N LEU A 636 3.22 -9.12 -13.19
CA LEU A 636 3.32 -10.08 -14.29
C LEU A 636 3.79 -9.40 -15.57
N ALA A 637 4.34 -10.16 -16.50
CA ALA A 637 4.69 -9.71 -17.84
C ALA A 637 4.44 -10.82 -18.87
N PRO A 638 4.18 -10.48 -20.15
CA PRO A 638 4.18 -11.47 -21.23
C PRO A 638 5.49 -12.25 -21.24
N SER A 639 5.43 -13.57 -21.44
CA SER A 639 6.68 -14.34 -21.52
C SER A 639 7.52 -13.93 -22.73
N LEU A 640 8.84 -13.83 -22.56
CA LEU A 640 9.75 -13.61 -23.70
C LEU A 640 9.71 -14.77 -24.70
N ASP A 641 9.28 -15.95 -24.25
CA ASP A 641 9.01 -17.09 -25.11
C ASP A 641 7.53 -17.08 -25.56
N ALA A 642 7.23 -16.25 -26.55
CA ALA A 642 5.88 -16.09 -27.10
C ALA A 642 5.30 -17.39 -27.72
N SER A 643 6.12 -18.43 -27.90
CA SER A 643 5.68 -19.73 -28.40
C SER A 643 5.06 -20.63 -27.33
N ASP A 644 5.24 -20.27 -26.06
CA ASP A 644 4.82 -21.06 -24.91
C ASP A 644 3.52 -20.52 -24.29
N PRO A 645 2.35 -21.05 -24.68
CA PRO A 645 1.07 -20.57 -24.19
C PRO A 645 0.78 -20.93 -22.73
N GLN A 646 1.69 -21.65 -22.08
CA GLN A 646 1.59 -22.11 -20.71
C GLN A 646 2.46 -21.28 -19.76
N ALA A 647 3.07 -20.21 -20.26
CA ALA A 647 4.03 -19.42 -19.51
C ALA A 647 3.65 -17.96 -19.40
N ILE A 648 4.00 -17.39 -18.25
CA ILE A 648 3.97 -15.97 -17.98
C ILE A 648 5.23 -15.62 -17.19
N ASP A 649 5.75 -14.41 -17.38
CA ASP A 649 6.89 -13.96 -16.60
C ASP A 649 6.41 -13.18 -15.38
N VAL A 650 7.18 -13.25 -14.30
CA VAL A 650 6.99 -12.47 -13.08
C VAL A 650 8.21 -11.59 -12.92
N LEU A 651 7.97 -10.30 -12.76
CA LEU A 651 8.97 -9.28 -12.48
C LEU A 651 8.81 -8.83 -11.04
N PHE A 652 9.84 -8.92 -10.22
CA PHE A 652 9.78 -8.46 -8.84
C PHE A 652 11.11 -7.86 -8.40
N ALA A 653 11.06 -7.00 -7.39
CA ALA A 653 12.23 -6.37 -6.83
C ALA A 653 12.44 -6.83 -5.39
N THR A 654 13.68 -7.08 -5.02
CA THR A 654 14.13 -7.25 -3.65
C THR A 654 15.08 -6.12 -3.32
N TYR A 655 15.14 -5.73 -2.05
CA TYR A 655 16.22 -4.87 -1.58
C TYR A 655 16.54 -5.20 -0.14
N TRP A 656 17.79 -4.95 0.24
CA TRP A 656 18.25 -5.08 1.61
C TRP A 656 18.85 -3.77 2.08
N PHE A 657 18.87 -3.58 3.40
CA PHE A 657 19.49 -2.43 4.06
C PHE A 657 20.17 -2.86 5.35
N TYR A 658 20.96 -1.98 5.95
CA TYR A 658 21.63 -2.27 7.22
C TYR A 658 20.66 -2.10 8.40
N PRO A 659 20.51 -3.12 9.27
CA PRO A 659 19.52 -3.08 10.34
C PRO A 659 19.84 -2.04 11.41
N ALA A 660 18.80 -1.60 12.10
CA ALA A 660 18.93 -0.72 13.25
C ALA A 660 19.51 -1.44 14.47
N LYS A 661 20.28 -0.70 15.28
CA LYS A 661 20.74 -1.20 16.57
C LYS A 661 19.59 -1.14 17.56
N THR A 662 18.90 -2.25 17.72
CA THR A 662 17.77 -2.39 18.64
C THR A 662 18.02 -3.49 19.67
N THR A 663 17.37 -3.36 20.83
CA THR A 663 17.34 -4.40 21.86
C THR A 663 15.89 -4.72 22.17
N VAL A 664 15.57 -6.01 22.27
CA VAL A 664 14.23 -6.50 22.60
C VAL A 664 14.23 -7.18 23.95
N LEU A 665 13.12 -7.03 24.66
CA LEU A 665 12.74 -7.76 25.85
C LEU A 665 12.00 -9.02 25.44
N LEU A 666 12.46 -10.16 25.94
CA LEU A 666 11.76 -11.44 25.82
C LEU A 666 11.06 -11.78 27.13
N PRO A 667 10.07 -12.70 27.15
CA PRO A 667 9.39 -13.10 28.38
C PRO A 667 10.34 -13.59 29.49
N GLU A 668 11.50 -14.12 29.13
CA GLU A 668 12.56 -14.53 30.07
C GLU A 668 13.24 -13.35 30.79
N ASP A 669 13.21 -12.15 30.19
CA ASP A 669 13.81 -10.93 30.71
C ASP A 669 12.87 -10.22 31.73
N GLU A 670 11.55 -10.47 31.67
CA GLU A 670 10.54 -9.78 32.47
C GLU A 670 10.76 -9.91 33.99
N GLN A 671 11.14 -11.09 34.48
CA GLN A 671 11.37 -11.29 35.91
C GLN A 671 12.52 -10.41 36.42
N CYS A 672 13.59 -10.27 35.64
CA CYS A 672 14.71 -9.39 35.98
C CYS A 672 14.25 -7.93 36.05
N VAL A 673 13.44 -7.51 35.07
CA VAL A 673 12.89 -6.14 35.03
C VAL A 673 12.01 -5.91 36.25
N GLN A 674 11.09 -6.81 36.56
CA GLN A 674 10.21 -6.73 37.73
C GLN A 674 11.00 -6.63 39.03
N ASP A 675 11.97 -7.51 39.26
CA ASP A 675 12.80 -7.52 40.49
C ASP A 675 13.58 -6.20 40.68
N MET A 676 14.03 -5.59 39.58
CA MET A 676 14.73 -4.31 39.61
C MET A 676 13.78 -3.12 39.77
N MET A 677 12.59 -3.16 39.17
CA MET A 677 11.56 -2.13 39.30
C MET A 677 10.94 -2.12 40.70
N GLU A 678 10.77 -3.28 41.35
CA GLU A 678 10.37 -3.34 42.77
C GLU A 678 11.37 -2.63 43.70
N ASN A 679 12.64 -2.59 43.30
CA ASN A 679 13.72 -1.90 44.02
C ASN A 679 13.98 -0.47 43.50
N GLU A 680 13.04 0.15 42.77
CA GLU A 680 13.18 1.51 42.20
C GLU A 680 13.62 2.56 43.22
N VAL A 681 13.26 2.40 44.50
CA VAL A 681 13.63 3.31 45.60
C VAL A 681 15.14 3.56 45.69
N GLN A 682 15.97 2.64 45.17
CA GLN A 682 17.42 2.81 45.12
C GLN A 682 17.88 4.04 44.32
N ARG A 683 17.08 4.54 43.36
CA ARG A 683 17.37 5.77 42.60
C ARG A 683 17.29 7.06 43.42
N PHE A 684 16.76 7.00 44.65
CA PHE A 684 16.77 8.12 45.58
C PHE A 684 17.97 8.10 46.54
N SER A 685 18.81 7.06 46.50
CA SER A 685 19.97 6.92 47.37
C SER A 685 21.21 7.58 46.73
N PRO A 686 21.82 8.61 47.36
CA PRO A 686 22.96 9.34 46.78
C PRO A 686 24.19 8.49 46.45
N ASP A 687 24.33 7.34 47.11
CA ASP A 687 25.46 6.42 46.92
C ASP A 687 25.20 5.37 45.82
N ASN A 688 24.02 5.37 45.20
CA ASN A 688 23.65 4.43 44.15
C ASN A 688 23.93 5.01 42.75
N GLN A 689 24.33 4.16 41.80
CA GLN A 689 24.61 4.57 40.42
C GLN A 689 23.39 5.13 39.67
N TYR A 690 22.17 4.81 40.13
CA TYR A 690 20.93 5.32 39.54
C TYR A 690 20.44 6.62 40.21
N TYR A 691 21.25 7.22 41.08
CA TYR A 691 20.84 8.42 41.81
C TYR A 691 20.47 9.57 40.85
N GLY A 692 19.28 10.12 41.05
CA GLY A 692 18.80 11.27 40.27
C GLY A 692 18.11 10.93 38.96
N PHE A 693 17.99 9.65 38.61
CA PHE A 693 17.15 9.24 37.49
C PHE A 693 15.66 9.43 37.84
N ASP A 694 14.88 9.86 36.86
CA ASP A 694 13.42 9.77 36.93
C ASP A 694 12.97 8.32 36.69
N HIS A 695 11.66 8.09 36.72
CA HIS A 695 11.09 6.75 36.56
C HIS A 695 11.45 6.16 35.19
N ASP A 696 11.21 6.92 34.12
CA ASP A 696 11.37 6.46 32.74
C ASP A 696 12.85 6.19 32.41
N ALA A 697 13.76 7.06 32.85
CA ALA A 697 15.21 6.86 32.68
C ALA A 697 15.72 5.67 33.49
N TYR A 698 15.16 5.43 34.68
CA TYR A 698 15.50 4.25 35.47
C TYR A 698 15.00 2.96 34.80
N GLU A 699 13.75 2.96 34.35
CA GLU A 699 13.12 1.83 33.68
C GLU A 699 13.87 1.43 32.40
N HIS A 700 14.20 2.40 31.55
CA HIS A 700 15.01 2.17 30.34
C HIS A 700 16.33 1.45 30.65
N VAL A 701 17.06 1.93 31.67
CA VAL A 701 18.35 1.35 32.06
C VAL A 701 18.20 -0.04 32.67
N VAL A 702 17.11 -0.30 33.40
CA VAL A 702 16.78 -1.62 33.92
C VAL A 702 16.52 -2.61 32.78
N GLU A 703 15.66 -2.24 31.84
CA GLU A 703 15.32 -3.04 30.67
C GLU A 703 16.55 -3.36 29.82
N GLU A 704 17.37 -2.35 29.50
CA GLU A 704 18.62 -2.54 28.74
C GLU A 704 19.57 -3.50 29.47
N LYS A 705 19.70 -3.35 30.79
CA LYS A 705 20.58 -4.20 31.61
C LYS A 705 20.09 -5.65 31.66
N CYS A 706 18.80 -5.87 31.84
CA CYS A 706 18.21 -7.21 31.88
C CYS A 706 18.33 -7.91 30.52
N ALA A 707 17.99 -7.22 29.42
CA ALA A 707 18.15 -7.75 28.07
C ALA A 707 19.63 -8.03 27.74
N SER A 708 20.55 -7.15 28.13
CA SER A 708 21.99 -7.31 27.87
C SER A 708 22.63 -8.45 28.65
N ALA A 709 22.10 -8.80 29.83
CA ALA A 709 22.57 -9.93 30.61
C ALA A 709 22.38 -11.26 29.85
N ARG A 710 21.25 -11.43 29.15
CA ARG A 710 20.98 -12.56 28.25
C ARG A 710 21.92 -12.59 27.04
N LEU A 711 22.43 -11.43 26.62
CA LEU A 711 23.37 -11.29 25.52
C LEU A 711 24.84 -11.39 25.95
N ASN A 712 25.16 -11.80 27.19
CA ASN A 712 26.54 -11.91 27.70
C ASN A 712 27.38 -10.63 27.51
N GLY A 713 26.74 -9.45 27.49
CA GLY A 713 27.43 -8.17 27.29
C GLY A 713 27.96 -7.92 25.86
N THR A 714 27.70 -8.81 24.90
CA THR A 714 27.90 -8.49 23.48
C THR A 714 26.72 -7.64 23.01
N THR A 715 26.84 -6.33 23.15
CA THR A 715 26.06 -5.43 22.30
C THR A 715 26.73 -5.42 20.94
N ASP A 716 26.06 -6.00 19.95
CA ASP A 716 26.63 -6.16 18.63
C ASP A 716 26.94 -4.79 18.00
N SER A 717 27.96 -4.75 17.15
CA SER A 717 28.48 -3.52 16.54
C SER A 717 27.62 -2.98 15.38
N ALA A 718 26.45 -3.59 15.16
CA ALA A 718 25.51 -3.24 14.10
C ALA A 718 25.18 -1.74 14.11
N THR A 719 25.40 -1.11 12.96
CA THR A 719 25.37 0.34 12.81
C THR A 719 24.23 0.74 11.89
N TYR A 720 23.16 1.28 12.48
CA TYR A 720 22.34 2.28 11.81
C TYR A 720 22.50 3.58 12.58
N GLN A 721 22.70 4.67 11.85
CA GLN A 721 22.58 6.01 12.41
C GLN A 721 21.11 6.38 12.41
N SER A 722 20.51 6.40 13.60
CA SER A 722 19.25 7.12 13.84
C SER A 722 19.31 8.49 13.16
N GLN A 723 18.18 9.05 12.70
CA GLN A 723 18.18 10.39 12.06
C GLN A 723 18.87 11.45 12.93
N THR A 724 18.88 11.26 14.26
CA THR A 724 19.56 12.10 15.25
C THR A 724 21.10 12.07 15.16
N ASN A 725 21.68 11.03 14.55
CA ASN A 725 23.12 10.80 14.42
C ASN A 725 23.57 10.63 12.95
N TYR A 726 22.80 11.16 11.98
CA TYR A 726 23.10 11.03 10.55
C TYR A 726 24.44 11.68 10.19
N ASN A 727 25.35 10.90 9.60
CA ASN A 727 26.65 11.33 9.15
C ASN A 727 26.73 11.27 7.61
N PRO A 728 26.80 12.42 6.92
CA PRO A 728 26.84 12.47 5.46
C PRO A 728 28.11 11.81 4.85
N PHE A 729 29.14 11.55 5.67
CA PHE A 729 30.38 10.88 5.25
C PHE A 729 30.43 9.39 5.65
N ASN A 730 29.37 8.87 6.26
CA ASN A 730 29.25 7.46 6.66
C ASN A 730 27.82 6.96 6.49
N VAL A 731 27.27 7.15 5.28
CA VAL A 731 25.94 6.65 4.92
C VAL A 731 26.05 5.18 4.53
N HIS A 732 25.19 4.35 5.11
CA HIS A 732 25.11 2.94 4.81
C HIS A 732 24.00 2.71 3.78
N MET A 733 24.39 2.30 2.58
CA MET A 733 23.46 2.11 1.47
C MET A 733 23.43 0.63 1.10
N GLY A 734 22.23 0.07 1.01
CA GLY A 734 22.02 -1.30 0.56
C GLY A 734 22.00 -1.41 -0.97
N ALA A 735 21.33 -2.43 -1.46
CA ALA A 735 21.15 -2.62 -2.90
C ALA A 735 19.74 -3.15 -3.21
N MET A 736 19.27 -2.80 -4.40
CA MET A 736 18.05 -3.30 -4.99
C MET A 736 18.42 -4.29 -6.10
N THR A 737 17.70 -5.40 -6.19
CA THR A 737 17.84 -6.37 -7.29
C THR A 737 16.47 -6.60 -7.91
N ILE A 738 16.40 -6.54 -9.24
CA ILE A 738 15.19 -6.80 -10.02
C ILE A 738 15.37 -8.12 -10.76
N TYR A 739 14.37 -8.99 -10.63
CA TYR A 739 14.33 -10.30 -11.23
C TYR A 739 13.25 -10.35 -12.29
N ARG A 740 13.55 -11.03 -13.40
CA ARG A 740 12.55 -11.58 -14.32
C ARG A 740 12.66 -13.08 -14.31
N VAL A 741 11.57 -13.75 -13.93
CA VAL A 741 11.49 -15.22 -13.90
C VAL A 741 10.31 -15.68 -14.75
N LYS A 742 10.49 -16.76 -15.50
CA LYS A 742 9.44 -17.42 -16.27
C LYS A 742 8.76 -18.45 -15.38
N ILE A 743 7.45 -18.31 -15.22
CA ILE A 743 6.60 -19.32 -14.58
C ILE A 743 5.92 -20.09 -15.71
N ARG A 744 6.08 -21.41 -15.71
CA ARG A 744 5.40 -22.30 -16.64
C ARG A 744 4.50 -23.27 -15.90
N CYS A 745 3.27 -23.36 -16.36
CA CYS A 745 2.26 -24.28 -15.88
C CYS A 745 2.27 -25.58 -16.71
N ASP A 746 2.33 -26.73 -16.04
CA ASP A 746 2.05 -28.03 -16.63
C ASP A 746 0.98 -28.75 -15.81
N CYS A 747 0.20 -29.64 -16.44
CA CYS A 747 -0.80 -30.46 -15.78
C CYS A 747 -0.46 -31.96 -15.88
N THR A 748 -0.87 -32.72 -14.87
CA THR A 748 -0.69 -34.18 -14.80
C THR A 748 -1.95 -34.87 -15.31
N GLY A 749 -2.07 -35.02 -16.64
CA GLY A 749 -3.18 -35.70 -17.31
C GLY A 749 -2.73 -36.85 -18.23
N GLU A 750 -3.67 -37.61 -18.78
CA GLU A 750 -3.37 -38.52 -19.90
C GLU A 750 -3.05 -37.70 -21.16
N GLU A 751 -2.37 -38.27 -22.18
CA GLU A 751 -2.00 -37.58 -23.44
C GLU A 751 -3.17 -36.87 -24.18
N LYS A 752 -4.42 -37.17 -23.80
CA LYS A 752 -5.64 -36.59 -24.38
C LYS A 752 -6.24 -35.44 -23.58
N ASP A 753 -5.77 -35.18 -22.37
CA ASP A 753 -6.26 -34.09 -21.54
C ASP A 753 -5.52 -32.79 -21.88
N GLN A 754 -6.28 -31.71 -22.13
CA GLN A 754 -5.73 -30.39 -22.40
C GLN A 754 -5.51 -29.65 -21.07
N CYS A 755 -4.29 -29.19 -20.81
CA CYS A 755 -3.99 -28.34 -19.66
C CYS A 755 -4.60 -26.94 -19.87
N SER A 756 -5.18 -26.38 -18.80
CA SER A 756 -5.61 -24.98 -18.75
C SER A 756 -4.44 -24.09 -19.12
N ARG A 757 -4.69 -23.13 -20.01
CA ARG A 757 -3.66 -22.17 -20.41
C ARG A 757 -3.54 -21.06 -19.39
N VAL A 758 -2.31 -20.57 -19.20
CA VAL A 758 -2.11 -19.27 -18.56
C VAL A 758 -2.65 -18.21 -19.52
N LEU A 759 -3.51 -17.32 -19.01
CA LEU A 759 -4.10 -16.26 -19.81
C LEU A 759 -3.00 -15.27 -20.25
N PRO A 760 -3.10 -14.66 -21.44
CA PRO A 760 -2.14 -13.64 -21.86
C PRO A 760 -2.16 -12.45 -20.89
N TYR A 761 -1.08 -11.68 -20.84
CA TYR A 761 -0.95 -10.53 -19.93
C TYR A 761 -2.12 -9.55 -20.02
N SER A 762 -2.65 -9.30 -21.23
CA SER A 762 -3.80 -8.43 -21.47
C SER A 762 -5.12 -8.92 -20.85
N GLU A 763 -5.19 -10.19 -20.47
CA GLU A 763 -6.37 -10.84 -19.86
C GLU A 763 -6.11 -11.19 -18.37
N GLN A 764 -5.01 -10.71 -17.79
CA GLN A 764 -4.71 -10.90 -16.37
C GLN A 764 -5.56 -9.96 -15.51
N GLY A 765 -6.28 -10.53 -14.55
CA GLY A 765 -7.20 -9.78 -13.69
C GLY A 765 -6.52 -8.91 -12.62
N TRP A 766 -5.46 -9.44 -12.00
CA TRP A 766 -4.78 -8.80 -10.86
C TRP A 766 -3.24 -8.98 -10.91
N ALA A 767 -2.64 -8.43 -11.97
CA ALA A 767 -1.23 -8.67 -12.28
C ALA A 767 -0.22 -7.86 -11.45
N GLY A 768 -0.65 -6.92 -10.60
CA GLY A 768 0.24 -6.00 -9.89
C GLY A 768 -0.43 -5.34 -8.68
N TYR A 769 0.34 -4.60 -7.88
CA TYR A 769 -0.21 -3.81 -6.78
C TYR A 769 -1.22 -2.78 -7.30
N MET A 770 -2.39 -2.75 -6.66
CA MET A 770 -3.59 -2.02 -7.11
C MET A 770 -4.04 -2.45 -8.53
N GLY A 771 -3.94 -3.74 -8.83
CA GLY A 771 -4.31 -4.31 -10.12
C GLY A 771 -3.30 -4.00 -11.24
N THR A 772 -3.60 -4.52 -12.43
CA THR A 772 -2.73 -4.45 -13.62
C THR A 772 -2.31 -3.02 -13.97
N TYR A 773 -3.24 -2.07 -13.82
CA TYR A 773 -3.03 -0.66 -14.17
C TYR A 773 -2.78 0.24 -12.95
N GLY A 774 -2.75 -0.28 -11.72
CA GLY A 774 -2.55 0.57 -10.54
C GLY A 774 -3.74 1.48 -10.22
N THR A 775 -4.95 1.03 -10.53
CA THR A 775 -6.23 1.75 -10.33
C THR A 775 -7.17 1.03 -9.36
N SER A 776 -6.70 -0.07 -8.75
CA SER A 776 -7.48 -0.99 -7.92
C SER A 776 -8.60 -1.75 -8.61
N HIS A 777 -8.83 -1.57 -9.91
CA HIS A 777 -9.86 -2.30 -10.66
C HIS A 777 -9.38 -3.71 -11.04
N TYR A 778 -10.20 -4.71 -10.68
CA TYR A 778 -10.07 -6.05 -11.22
C TYR A 778 -10.53 -6.07 -12.68
N VAL A 779 -9.73 -6.70 -13.56
CA VAL A 779 -10.11 -6.90 -14.96
C VAL A 779 -10.85 -8.23 -15.08
N PRO A 780 -12.17 -8.25 -15.34
CA PRO A 780 -12.91 -9.50 -15.52
C PRO A 780 -12.39 -10.26 -16.74
N ARG A 781 -12.43 -11.59 -16.67
CA ARG A 781 -12.14 -12.44 -17.82
C ARG A 781 -13.25 -12.34 -18.86
N THR A 782 -12.86 -12.33 -20.13
CA THR A 782 -13.78 -12.30 -21.28
C THR A 782 -14.21 -13.68 -21.73
#